data_AF-A0A374VAM5-F1
#
_entry.id   AF-A0A374VAM5-F1
#
_cell.length_a   1.000
_cell.length_b   1.000
_cell.length_c   1.000
_cell.angle_alpha   90.00
_cell.angle_beta   90.00
_cell.angle_gamma   90.00
#
_symmetry.space_group_name_H-M   'P 1'
#
loop_
_entity.id
_entity.type
_entity.pdbx_description
1 polymer ?
#
loop_
_entity_poly.entity_id
_entity_poly.type
_entity_poly.pdbx_seq_one_letter_code
_entity_poly.pdbx_strand_id
1 'polypeptide(L)'
;MNKTTFLLVIFTLSFVSIHANDLKSVHEFVRKTPFPQEEHTLFINPTPLIVPKNMREADFLQFNLSPNKDFTGEDTILSEPLAWYMFNPHRKLKPGVWYWRFRSVSNDGTQMAWSKTYQFTVDKNTPVFVTPTLDKFMNNIPKTHNRIYCFLQDQLPEARRHFRQHPEYDEVVAESRDALSMDFRNDTKIYRQVGQLYKNTDKLLTAYQLFQRDLYADKMVQNVRCILNADMDKKVLANDFNAGDMAYVMACTYETCYERFTPDERLKIEKIILYILYKHMNGMIGIPENFLYEEHFWQFSIRHFLQAAIVLYEKYPQAKTYVKYFYELWTARAPASGFNRDGNWHNGTCYFSANAITHYYVPALFSYITGFDFFQHPWYKNAGMGLLYTWQPGSMSAGFGDGHEQTNPKPLRIRSAFADLLARITGDPYAAWYSSVNQGYIREDETRLYRMVLNKPRPRNSELPADAPKAIWFKDTGELIANSDLKNLKNNLSLSFRSSTFGSGNHTHSNQNAFNLHYRGKAVYRSIGFYSNYSDKHNLLNYRNTRGHNTLMIDGIGQAFSPQAYGKITHAFNGKHIAYALGDASNAYRDTSDVHMWHKKISQQGLCQSRENGFGATPLKNFKRHILFLYPDIIVIYDDLEASKAVTWNWLLHSPVKFDIDGNKLTTLNQKEYFCAVAEIFSNTPCTIEQTDKYVADFDTTHAQRGEDFSKEWSLTANFKNAKANRILTIIHVHNADKHPINIVRLEGNKFQIGSWVVEAELNVRHTARLQISNENNATLFSYGRKEIEADGKRFICHDKETPILYDQFEDKWEMR
;
A
#
# COMPACT_ATOMS: atom_id res chain seq x y z
N MET A 1 48.41 44.09 -11.46
CA MET A 1 48.88 43.26 -10.34
C MET A 1 48.00 43.54 -9.13
N ASN A 2 47.37 42.49 -8.59
CA ASN A 2 46.79 42.33 -7.24
C ASN A 2 45.73 43.31 -6.71
N LYS A 3 44.67 42.88 -5.99
CA LYS A 3 43.95 41.61 -5.80
C LYS A 3 42.75 42.03 -4.94
N THR A 4 41.53 41.83 -5.44
CA THR A 4 40.28 42.26 -4.81
C THR A 4 39.74 41.17 -3.89
N THR A 5 39.46 41.52 -2.64
CA THR A 5 38.88 40.65 -1.61
C THR A 5 37.36 40.49 -1.85
N PHE A 6 36.89 39.26 -2.05
CA PHE A 6 35.47 38.91 -2.11
C PHE A 6 35.01 38.43 -0.72
N LEU A 7 34.10 39.17 -0.09
CA LEU A 7 33.39 38.76 1.12
C LEU A 7 32.17 37.93 0.69
N LEU A 8 32.16 36.63 1.01
CA LEU A 8 31.03 35.74 0.76
C LEU A 8 30.11 35.77 1.99
N VAL A 9 29.01 36.50 1.92
CA VAL A 9 27.95 36.47 2.94
C VAL A 9 27.03 35.28 2.64
N ILE A 10 27.18 34.22 3.44
CA ILE A 10 26.29 33.05 3.40
C ILE A 10 25.01 33.42 4.14
N PHE A 11 23.91 33.57 3.41
CA PHE A 11 22.57 33.63 3.99
C PHE A 11 22.19 32.24 4.52
N THR A 12 22.22 32.07 5.83
CA THR A 12 21.62 30.92 6.52
C THR A 12 20.09 31.07 6.50
N LEU A 13 19.41 30.29 5.65
CA LEU A 13 17.98 30.06 5.74
C LEU A 13 17.69 29.20 6.97
N SER A 14 17.34 29.86 8.07
CA SER A 14 16.76 29.20 9.25
C SER A 14 15.42 28.58 8.84
N PHE A 15 15.39 27.25 8.69
CA PHE A 15 14.12 26.52 8.70
C PHE A 15 13.52 26.66 10.10
N VAL A 16 12.60 27.61 10.26
CA VAL A 16 11.72 27.63 11.42
C VAL A 16 10.83 26.40 11.29
N SER A 17 11.13 25.37 12.08
CA SER A 17 10.20 24.29 12.36
C SER A 17 9.00 24.90 13.08
N ILE A 18 7.99 25.31 12.31
CA ILE A 18 6.67 25.61 12.85
C ILE A 18 6.24 24.34 13.56
N HIS A 19 6.10 24.41 14.89
CA HIS A 19 5.34 23.41 15.63
C HIS A 19 3.95 23.38 15.01
N ALA A 20 3.73 22.40 14.13
CA ALA A 20 2.42 22.11 13.60
C ALA A 20 1.51 21.88 14.82
N ASN A 21 0.39 22.62 14.89
CA ASN A 21 -0.72 22.22 15.75
C ASN A 21 -0.91 20.71 15.64
N ASP A 22 -1.11 20.00 16.75
CA ASP A 22 -1.35 18.56 16.74
C ASP A 22 -2.43 18.23 15.71
N LEU A 23 -2.01 17.69 14.57
CA LEU A 23 -2.93 17.28 13.52
C LEU A 23 -3.86 16.23 14.14
N LYS A 24 -5.16 16.51 14.17
CA LYS A 24 -6.18 15.54 14.62
C LYS A 24 -6.07 14.22 13.85
N SER A 25 -5.62 14.28 12.59
CA SER A 25 -5.30 13.15 11.73
C SER A 25 -4.40 13.59 10.57
N VAL A 26 -3.52 12.73 10.08
CA VAL A 26 -2.77 12.98 8.83
C VAL A 26 -3.68 12.76 7.61
N HIS A 27 -4.49 11.70 7.64
CA HIS A 27 -5.49 11.41 6.61
C HIS A 27 -6.88 11.26 7.24
N GLU A 28 -7.86 11.97 6.71
CA GLU A 28 -9.25 11.86 7.15
C GLU A 28 -9.90 10.62 6.49
N PHE A 29 -10.53 9.72 7.28
CA PHE A 29 -11.21 8.53 6.73
C PHE A 29 -12.29 8.91 5.70
N VAL A 30 -13.18 9.84 6.09
CA VAL A 30 -14.04 10.61 5.19
C VAL A 30 -13.58 12.04 5.29
N ARG A 31 -13.32 12.67 4.15
CA ARG A 31 -12.91 14.07 4.08
C ARG A 31 -13.93 14.98 4.75
N LYS A 32 -13.46 15.77 5.70
CA LYS A 32 -14.20 16.81 6.43
C LYS A 32 -13.70 18.19 6.07
N THR A 33 -12.47 18.29 5.57
CA THR A 33 -11.85 19.57 5.20
C THR A 33 -11.44 19.58 3.72
N PRO A 34 -11.56 20.74 3.04
CA PRO A 34 -11.04 20.89 1.68
C PRO A 34 -9.55 20.56 1.58
N PHE A 35 -9.12 20.05 0.43
CA PHE A 35 -7.71 19.73 0.17
C PHE A 35 -7.28 20.28 -1.19
N PRO A 36 -6.05 20.82 -1.31
CA PRO A 36 -5.06 21.04 -0.26
C PRO A 36 -5.35 22.30 0.59
N GLN A 37 -4.63 22.41 1.71
CA GLN A 37 -4.62 23.57 2.61
C GLN A 37 -3.17 23.86 3.03
N GLU A 38 -2.96 24.90 3.84
CA GLU A 38 -1.66 25.44 4.19
C GLU A 38 -0.78 24.43 4.92
N GLU A 39 -1.39 23.60 5.76
CA GLU A 39 -0.74 22.55 6.53
C GLU A 39 -0.32 21.33 5.69
N HIS A 40 -0.80 21.21 4.45
CA HIS A 40 -0.56 20.02 3.63
C HIS A 40 0.77 20.11 2.88
N THR A 41 1.58 19.06 3.00
CA THR A 41 2.66 18.80 2.05
C THR A 41 2.10 18.11 0.82
N LEU A 42 2.36 18.67 -0.37
CA LEU A 42 1.86 18.09 -1.60
C LEU A 42 2.64 16.83 -2.00
N PHE A 43 1.91 15.80 -2.41
CA PHE A 43 2.49 14.59 -2.98
C PHE A 43 2.96 14.84 -4.42
N ILE A 44 2.16 15.55 -5.22
CA ILE A 44 2.39 15.71 -6.65
C ILE A 44 1.92 17.09 -7.15
N ASN A 45 2.51 17.55 -8.25
CA ASN A 45 2.18 18.80 -8.93
C ASN A 45 1.72 18.53 -10.38
N PRO A 46 0.52 18.98 -10.78
CA PRO A 46 -0.49 19.63 -9.95
C PRO A 46 -1.13 18.68 -8.93
N THR A 47 -1.55 19.22 -7.80
CA THR A 47 -2.39 18.52 -6.82
C THR A 47 -3.87 18.71 -7.18
N PRO A 48 -4.74 17.71 -6.99
CA PRO A 48 -6.18 17.91 -7.13
C PRO A 48 -6.71 18.85 -6.04
N LEU A 49 -7.73 19.62 -6.37
CA LEU A 49 -8.57 20.32 -5.38
C LEU A 49 -9.76 19.43 -5.06
N ILE A 50 -10.05 19.18 -3.79
CA ILE A 50 -11.12 18.26 -3.36
C ILE A 50 -11.96 18.92 -2.27
N VAL A 51 -13.29 18.85 -2.43
CA VAL A 51 -14.28 19.46 -1.55
C VAL A 51 -15.05 18.37 -0.79
N PRO A 52 -15.20 18.48 0.55
CA PRO A 52 -16.03 17.56 1.32
C PRO A 52 -17.46 17.46 0.76
N LYS A 53 -18.01 16.25 0.74
CA LYS A 53 -19.33 15.99 0.15
C LYS A 53 -20.46 16.85 0.74
N ASN A 54 -20.37 17.17 2.04
CA ASN A 54 -21.35 17.97 2.76
C ASN A 54 -21.26 19.48 2.52
N MET A 55 -20.27 19.96 1.75
CA MET A 55 -20.08 21.38 1.44
C MET A 55 -20.65 21.80 0.08
N ARG A 56 -21.31 20.89 -0.66
CA ARG A 56 -22.02 21.23 -1.89
C ARG A 56 -23.49 21.52 -1.57
N GLU A 57 -23.91 22.74 -1.87
CA GLU A 57 -25.24 23.28 -1.57
C GLU A 57 -26.21 23.21 -2.78
N ALA A 58 -25.68 22.96 -3.99
CA ALA A 58 -26.47 22.84 -5.23
C ALA A 58 -26.01 21.64 -6.09
N ASP A 59 -26.40 21.63 -7.37
CA ASP A 59 -26.15 20.53 -8.31
C ASP A 59 -24.67 20.33 -8.64
N PHE A 60 -23.92 21.42 -8.80
CA PHE A 60 -22.53 21.43 -9.26
C PHE A 60 -21.60 22.19 -8.30
N LEU A 61 -20.30 21.99 -8.50
CA LEU A 61 -19.23 22.79 -7.91
C LEU A 61 -18.42 23.50 -8.98
N GLN A 62 -18.12 24.78 -8.76
CA GLN A 62 -17.19 25.54 -9.57
C GLN A 62 -15.98 25.94 -8.74
N PHE A 63 -14.79 25.79 -9.30
CA PHE A 63 -13.51 26.03 -8.64
C PHE A 63 -12.81 27.24 -9.24
N ASN A 64 -12.12 28.00 -8.40
CA ASN A 64 -11.25 29.09 -8.83
C ASN A 64 -9.88 28.92 -8.17
N LEU A 65 -8.80 28.84 -8.95
CA LEU A 65 -7.42 28.60 -8.51
C LEU A 65 -6.53 29.70 -9.08
N SER A 66 -5.70 30.34 -8.26
CA SER A 66 -4.85 31.45 -8.70
C SER A 66 -3.57 31.55 -7.86
N PRO A 67 -2.45 32.03 -8.42
CA PRO A 67 -1.31 32.45 -7.61
C PRO A 67 -1.57 33.80 -6.90
N ASN A 68 -2.63 34.53 -7.28
CA ASN A 68 -3.00 35.82 -6.70
C ASN A 68 -4.24 35.69 -5.82
N LYS A 69 -4.19 36.22 -4.60
CA LYS A 69 -5.26 36.09 -3.60
C LYS A 69 -6.57 36.76 -4.00
N ASP A 70 -6.51 37.75 -4.90
CA ASP A 70 -7.68 38.43 -5.47
C ASP A 70 -8.30 37.69 -6.66
N PHE A 71 -7.70 36.57 -7.08
CA PHE A 71 -8.11 35.76 -8.23
C PHE A 71 -8.09 36.52 -9.56
N THR A 72 -7.05 37.32 -9.77
CA THR A 72 -6.79 38.04 -11.02
C THR A 72 -5.53 37.54 -11.72
N GLY A 73 -5.34 37.91 -12.99
CA GLY A 73 -4.15 37.59 -13.78
C GLY A 73 -4.24 36.28 -14.58
N GLU A 74 -3.29 36.13 -15.51
CA GLU A 74 -3.31 35.10 -16.57
C GLU A 74 -3.17 33.65 -16.08
N ASP A 75 -2.62 33.46 -14.88
CA ASP A 75 -2.46 32.14 -14.25
C ASP A 75 -3.68 31.73 -13.40
N THR A 76 -4.75 32.54 -13.37
CA THR A 76 -6.02 32.21 -12.71
C THR A 76 -6.85 31.26 -13.56
N ILE A 77 -7.36 30.19 -12.93
CA ILE A 77 -8.15 29.15 -13.56
C ILE A 77 -9.52 29.11 -12.90
N LEU A 78 -10.56 29.40 -13.68
CA LEU A 78 -11.96 29.18 -13.31
C LEU A 78 -12.44 27.91 -14.03
N SER A 79 -12.88 26.91 -13.27
CA SER A 79 -13.44 25.68 -13.86
C SER A 79 -14.84 25.93 -14.43
N GLU A 80 -15.28 25.03 -15.31
CA GLU A 80 -16.72 24.85 -15.54
C GLU A 80 -17.41 24.31 -14.26
N PRO A 81 -18.74 24.40 -14.14
CA PRO A 81 -19.49 23.68 -13.11
C PRO A 81 -19.33 22.15 -13.27
N LEU A 82 -18.88 21.48 -12.22
CA LEU A 82 -18.58 20.04 -12.20
C LEU A 82 -19.58 19.29 -11.31
N ALA A 83 -20.00 18.10 -11.75
CA ALA A 83 -20.96 17.25 -11.03
C ALA A 83 -20.34 16.48 -9.85
N TRP A 84 -19.01 16.54 -9.71
CA TRP A 84 -18.21 15.83 -8.71
C TRP A 84 -17.44 16.79 -7.81
N TYR A 85 -16.74 16.23 -6.83
CA TYR A 85 -16.21 16.97 -5.69
C TYR A 85 -14.70 17.24 -5.80
N MET A 86 -14.19 17.29 -7.02
CA MET A 86 -12.78 17.43 -7.31
C MET A 86 -12.53 18.27 -8.57
N PHE A 87 -11.35 18.88 -8.65
CA PHE A 87 -10.86 19.57 -9.84
C PHE A 87 -9.38 19.27 -10.04
N ASN A 88 -9.03 18.81 -11.24
CA ASN A 88 -7.65 18.59 -11.67
C ASN A 88 -7.22 19.74 -12.60
N PRO A 89 -6.19 20.51 -12.27
CA PRO A 89 -5.76 21.63 -13.11
C PRO A 89 -5.20 21.22 -14.48
N HIS A 90 -4.74 19.97 -14.64
CA HIS A 90 -4.07 19.46 -15.85
C HIS A 90 -2.93 20.35 -16.36
N ARG A 91 -2.31 21.10 -15.44
CA ARG A 91 -1.27 22.09 -15.72
C ARG A 91 -0.28 22.13 -14.56
N LYS A 92 1.02 22.18 -14.87
CA LYS A 92 2.07 22.40 -13.86
C LYS A 92 1.87 23.75 -13.18
N LEU A 93 1.80 23.74 -11.85
CA LEU A 93 1.77 24.95 -11.03
C LEU A 93 3.21 25.42 -10.76
N LYS A 94 3.44 26.74 -10.84
CA LYS A 94 4.73 27.36 -10.48
C LYS A 94 4.99 27.19 -8.98
N PRO A 95 6.24 27.01 -8.53
CA PRO A 95 6.56 27.02 -7.10
C PRO A 95 6.11 28.31 -6.43
N GLY A 96 5.61 28.21 -5.21
CA GLY A 96 5.06 29.34 -4.45
C GLY A 96 3.67 29.05 -3.89
N VAL A 97 3.07 30.10 -3.32
CA VAL A 97 1.75 30.03 -2.69
C VAL A 97 0.66 30.13 -3.76
N TRP A 98 -0.32 29.25 -3.67
CA TRP A 98 -1.52 29.25 -4.51
C TRP A 98 -2.75 29.39 -3.63
N TYR A 99 -3.74 30.10 -4.13
CA TYR A 99 -5.03 30.37 -3.50
C TYR A 99 -6.13 29.68 -4.29
N TRP A 100 -7.08 29.08 -3.58
CA TRP A 100 -8.24 28.49 -4.22
C TRP A 100 -9.52 28.67 -3.41
N ARG A 101 -10.64 28.71 -4.10
CA ARG A 101 -12.00 28.75 -3.53
C ARG A 101 -12.95 28.00 -4.43
N PHE A 102 -14.12 27.67 -3.92
CA PHE A 102 -15.17 26.98 -4.66
C PHE A 102 -16.54 27.56 -4.35
N ARG A 103 -17.53 27.31 -5.20
CA ARG A 103 -18.93 27.64 -4.96
C ARG A 103 -19.84 26.58 -5.53
N SER A 104 -21.06 26.52 -5.02
CA SER A 104 -22.11 25.71 -5.61
C SER A 104 -22.82 26.44 -6.75
N VAL A 105 -23.23 25.69 -7.77
CA VAL A 105 -23.96 26.20 -8.93
C VAL A 105 -25.17 25.30 -9.19
N SER A 106 -26.35 25.90 -9.33
CA SER A 106 -27.59 25.19 -9.65
C SER A 106 -27.70 24.82 -11.13
N ASN A 107 -28.59 23.89 -11.49
CA ASN A 107 -28.85 23.49 -12.88
C ASN A 107 -29.25 24.65 -13.82
N ASP A 108 -29.84 25.72 -13.28
CA ASP A 108 -30.20 26.92 -14.04
C ASP A 108 -29.04 27.93 -14.20
N GLY A 109 -27.86 27.60 -13.67
CA GLY A 109 -26.67 28.45 -13.69
C GLY A 109 -26.56 29.43 -12.52
N THR A 110 -27.51 29.43 -11.58
CA THR A 110 -27.46 30.30 -10.40
C THR A 110 -26.22 29.98 -9.56
N GLN A 111 -25.38 30.99 -9.34
CA GLN A 111 -24.12 30.88 -8.61
C GLN A 111 -24.33 31.26 -7.15
N MET A 112 -23.99 30.33 -6.24
CA MET A 112 -23.95 30.61 -4.81
C MET A 112 -22.69 31.41 -4.44
N ALA A 113 -22.62 31.85 -3.17
CA ALA A 113 -21.46 32.56 -2.66
C ALA A 113 -20.19 31.71 -2.76
N TRP A 114 -19.06 32.37 -2.99
CA TRP A 114 -17.76 31.71 -2.86
C TRP A 114 -17.51 31.28 -1.42
N SER A 115 -16.93 30.09 -1.25
CA SER A 115 -16.38 29.66 0.02
C SER A 115 -15.23 30.59 0.46
N LYS A 116 -14.78 30.42 1.71
CA LYS A 116 -13.53 31.06 2.16
C LYS A 116 -12.37 30.68 1.23
N THR A 117 -11.38 31.56 1.13
CA THR A 117 -10.17 31.26 0.35
C THR A 117 -9.26 30.35 1.14
N TYR A 118 -8.89 29.22 0.53
CA TYR A 118 -7.87 28.29 1.01
C TYR A 118 -6.55 28.60 0.31
N GLN A 119 -5.43 28.24 0.94
CA GLN A 119 -4.11 28.40 0.34
C GLN A 119 -3.27 27.13 0.53
N PHE A 120 -2.29 26.91 -0.33
CA PHE A 120 -1.31 25.85 -0.20
C PHE A 120 -0.01 26.25 -0.89
N THR A 121 1.09 25.56 -0.59
CA THR A 121 2.39 25.86 -1.18
C THR A 121 2.85 24.73 -2.10
N VAL A 122 3.26 25.09 -3.32
CA VAL A 122 3.95 24.19 -4.24
C VAL A 122 5.45 24.33 -3.99
N ASP A 123 6.08 23.29 -3.44
CA ASP A 123 7.53 23.28 -3.25
C ASP A 123 8.25 23.06 -4.59
N LYS A 124 9.47 23.59 -4.70
CA LYS A 124 10.32 23.42 -5.88
C LYS A 124 10.64 21.94 -6.18
N ASN A 125 10.65 21.09 -5.15
CA ASN A 125 10.99 19.67 -5.25
C ASN A 125 9.74 18.76 -5.28
N THR A 126 8.52 19.32 -5.26
CA THR A 126 7.31 18.50 -5.40
C THR A 126 7.35 17.75 -6.74
N PRO A 127 7.23 16.40 -6.74
CA PRO A 127 7.21 15.61 -7.97
C PRO A 127 6.15 16.11 -8.96
N VAL A 128 6.51 16.19 -10.25
CA VAL A 128 5.62 16.72 -11.30
C VAL A 128 5.08 15.59 -12.16
N PHE A 129 3.77 15.54 -12.34
CA PHE A 129 3.09 14.62 -13.24
C PHE A 129 1.82 15.31 -13.76
N VAL A 130 1.94 15.91 -14.95
CA VAL A 130 0.85 16.69 -15.54
C VAL A 130 0.06 15.80 -16.47
N THR A 131 -1.14 15.43 -16.04
CA THR A 131 -2.05 14.63 -16.87
C THR A 131 -2.66 15.49 -17.98
N PRO A 132 -2.92 14.92 -19.17
CA PRO A 132 -3.65 15.59 -20.24
C PRO A 132 -5.04 16.08 -19.82
N THR A 133 -5.57 17.09 -20.52
CA THR A 133 -6.93 17.59 -20.22
C THR A 133 -8.01 16.55 -20.55
N LEU A 134 -9.14 16.65 -19.84
CA LEU A 134 -10.31 15.83 -20.11
C LEU A 134 -10.76 15.88 -21.57
N ASP A 135 -10.73 17.06 -22.20
CA ASP A 135 -11.11 17.21 -23.60
C ASP A 135 -10.19 16.43 -24.53
N LYS A 136 -8.87 16.45 -24.27
CA LYS A 136 -7.91 15.65 -25.04
C LYS A 136 -8.20 14.15 -24.88
N PHE A 137 -8.51 13.69 -23.66
CA PHE A 137 -8.92 12.31 -23.43
C PHE A 137 -10.19 11.97 -24.21
N MET A 138 -11.26 12.73 -24.04
CA MET A 138 -12.57 12.46 -24.67
C MET A 138 -12.53 12.52 -26.19
N ASN A 139 -11.75 13.44 -26.78
CA ASN A 139 -11.64 13.60 -28.23
C ASN A 139 -10.86 12.47 -28.89
N ASN A 140 -9.97 11.81 -28.15
CA ASN A 140 -9.12 10.74 -28.67
C ASN A 140 -9.67 9.33 -28.43
N ILE A 141 -10.81 9.18 -27.75
CA ILE A 141 -11.45 7.87 -27.60
C ILE A 141 -11.83 7.35 -29.01
N PRO A 142 -11.41 6.13 -29.39
CA PRO A 142 -11.74 5.57 -30.70
C PRO A 142 -13.24 5.57 -30.99
N LYS A 143 -13.58 5.95 -32.22
CA LYS A 143 -14.97 5.98 -32.73
C LYS A 143 -15.43 4.62 -33.26
N THR A 144 -14.49 3.78 -33.65
CA THR A 144 -14.74 2.40 -34.07
C THR A 144 -14.88 1.48 -32.85
N HIS A 145 -15.45 0.29 -33.08
CA HIS A 145 -15.45 -0.79 -32.08
C HIS A 145 -14.01 -1.16 -31.66
N ASN A 146 -13.90 -1.87 -30.53
CA ASN A 146 -12.68 -2.26 -29.80
C ASN A 146 -12.08 -1.19 -28.87
N ARG A 147 -12.92 -0.37 -28.22
CA ARG A 147 -12.50 0.65 -27.25
C ARG A 147 -11.92 0.06 -25.96
N ILE A 148 -12.37 -1.11 -25.50
CA ILE A 148 -11.86 -1.74 -24.26
C ILE A 148 -10.36 -2.08 -24.37
N TYR A 149 -9.90 -2.60 -25.52
CA TYR A 149 -8.51 -3.03 -25.74
C TYR A 149 -7.86 -2.29 -26.91
N CYS A 150 -8.25 -1.03 -27.14
CA CYS A 150 -7.79 -0.23 -28.28
C CYS A 150 -6.25 -0.11 -28.33
N PHE A 151 -5.61 -0.08 -27.15
CA PHE A 151 -4.16 0.03 -27.01
C PHE A 151 -3.35 -1.20 -27.41
N LEU A 152 -4.03 -2.30 -27.79
CA LEU A 152 -3.39 -3.51 -28.32
C LEU A 152 -3.55 -3.63 -29.84
N GLN A 153 -4.40 -2.82 -30.47
CA GLN A 153 -4.83 -3.01 -31.86
C GLN A 153 -3.67 -2.97 -32.86
N ASP A 154 -2.75 -2.03 -32.69
CA ASP A 154 -1.60 -1.87 -33.60
C ASP A 154 -0.66 -3.07 -33.59
N GLN A 155 -0.61 -3.81 -32.47
CA GLN A 155 0.32 -4.92 -32.27
C GLN A 155 -0.34 -6.29 -32.51
N LEU A 156 -1.67 -6.38 -32.53
CA LEU A 156 -2.41 -7.61 -32.78
C LEU A 156 -2.01 -8.33 -34.08
N PRO A 157 -1.87 -7.66 -35.24
CA PRO A 157 -1.48 -8.34 -36.48
C PRO A 157 -0.15 -9.09 -36.36
N GLU A 158 0.83 -8.48 -35.69
CA GLU A 158 2.15 -9.07 -35.52
C GLU A 158 2.13 -10.20 -34.49
N ALA A 159 1.42 -10.00 -33.38
CA ALA A 159 1.19 -11.04 -32.39
C ALA A 159 0.57 -12.29 -33.05
N ARG A 160 -0.45 -12.12 -33.90
CA ARG A 160 -1.10 -13.22 -34.64
C ARG A 160 -0.18 -13.97 -35.60
N ARG A 161 0.87 -13.35 -36.15
CA ARG A 161 1.83 -14.06 -37.02
C ARG A 161 2.70 -15.02 -36.20
N HIS A 162 3.09 -14.62 -35.00
CA HIS A 162 4.07 -15.33 -34.18
C HIS A 162 3.47 -16.04 -32.97
N PHE A 163 2.16 -15.95 -32.75
CA PHE A 163 1.55 -16.38 -31.49
C PHE A 163 1.80 -17.86 -31.13
N ARG A 164 1.98 -18.75 -32.13
CA ARG A 164 2.33 -20.17 -31.91
C ARG A 164 3.73 -20.39 -31.34
N GLN A 165 4.61 -19.40 -31.49
CA GLN A 165 5.98 -19.43 -30.97
C GLN A 165 6.05 -18.80 -29.57
N HIS A 166 4.96 -18.18 -29.09
CA HIS A 166 4.95 -17.55 -27.78
C HIS A 166 4.98 -18.62 -26.67
N PRO A 167 5.76 -18.43 -25.59
CA PRO A 167 5.87 -19.41 -24.49
C PRO A 167 4.54 -19.75 -23.80
N GLU A 168 3.55 -18.86 -23.89
CA GLU A 168 2.21 -19.04 -23.30
C GLU A 168 1.19 -19.66 -24.28
N TYR A 169 1.59 -20.08 -25.50
CA TYR A 169 0.66 -20.63 -26.50
C TYR A 169 -0.15 -21.81 -25.97
N ASP A 170 0.51 -22.78 -25.34
CA ASP A 170 -0.15 -23.99 -24.83
C ASP A 170 -1.16 -23.67 -23.71
N GLU A 171 -0.85 -22.68 -22.88
CA GLU A 171 -1.76 -22.20 -21.83
C GLU A 171 -3.02 -21.54 -22.45
N VAL A 172 -2.88 -20.77 -23.53
CA VAL A 172 -4.05 -20.24 -24.27
C VAL A 172 -4.90 -21.37 -24.84
N VAL A 173 -4.26 -22.40 -25.41
CA VAL A 173 -4.97 -23.55 -25.96
C VAL A 173 -5.75 -24.27 -24.86
N ALA A 174 -5.12 -24.57 -23.72
CA ALA A 174 -5.75 -25.22 -22.58
C ALA A 174 -6.92 -24.41 -22.03
N GLU A 175 -6.70 -23.13 -21.71
CA GLU A 175 -7.73 -22.26 -21.15
C GLU A 175 -8.90 -22.02 -22.10
N SER A 176 -8.62 -21.90 -23.40
CA SER A 176 -9.68 -21.73 -24.39
C SER A 176 -10.55 -22.99 -24.52
N ARG A 177 -9.97 -24.19 -24.41
CA ARG A 177 -10.72 -25.45 -24.37
C ARG A 177 -11.57 -25.57 -23.11
N ASP A 178 -11.00 -25.20 -21.96
CA ASP A 178 -11.74 -25.18 -20.69
C ASP A 178 -12.97 -24.26 -20.82
N ALA A 179 -12.78 -23.03 -21.28
CA ALA A 179 -13.86 -22.06 -21.44
C ALA A 179 -14.92 -22.49 -22.49
N LEU A 180 -14.53 -23.17 -23.57
CA LEU A 180 -15.45 -23.72 -24.57
C LEU A 180 -16.31 -24.85 -24.01
N SER A 181 -15.73 -25.70 -23.16
CA SER A 181 -16.41 -26.89 -22.61
C SER A 181 -17.52 -26.56 -21.62
N MET A 182 -17.47 -25.40 -20.96
CA MET A 182 -18.50 -24.98 -20.01
C MET A 182 -19.80 -24.63 -20.73
N ASP A 183 -20.91 -25.25 -20.34
CA ASP A 183 -22.23 -25.02 -20.95
C ASP A 183 -23.23 -24.46 -19.93
N PHE A 184 -23.84 -23.34 -20.31
CA PHE A 184 -24.77 -22.58 -19.47
C PHE A 184 -26.21 -22.62 -20.00
N ARG A 185 -26.47 -23.29 -21.13
CA ARG A 185 -27.78 -23.27 -21.81
C ARG A 185 -28.94 -23.76 -20.95
N ASN A 186 -28.65 -24.66 -20.00
CA ASN A 186 -29.65 -25.25 -19.10
C ASN A 186 -29.58 -24.66 -17.67
N ASP A 187 -28.77 -23.62 -17.42
CA ASP A 187 -28.64 -23.01 -16.09
C ASP A 187 -29.79 -22.03 -15.83
N THR A 188 -30.70 -22.40 -14.93
CA THR A 188 -31.85 -21.58 -14.54
C THR A 188 -31.49 -20.40 -13.61
N LYS A 189 -30.23 -20.32 -13.15
CA LYS A 189 -29.71 -19.29 -12.24
C LYS A 189 -28.43 -18.66 -12.79
N ILE A 190 -28.36 -18.47 -14.11
CA ILE A 190 -27.17 -18.02 -14.84
C ILE A 190 -26.49 -16.76 -14.26
N TYR A 191 -27.25 -15.81 -13.71
CA TYR A 191 -26.68 -14.63 -13.05
C TYR A 191 -25.72 -14.99 -11.91
N ARG A 192 -25.98 -16.09 -11.17
CA ARG A 192 -25.10 -16.56 -10.09
C ARG A 192 -23.76 -17.12 -10.59
N GLN A 193 -23.64 -17.40 -11.89
CA GLN A 193 -22.40 -17.88 -12.52
C GLN A 193 -21.51 -16.74 -13.02
N VAL A 194 -21.84 -15.47 -12.74
CA VAL A 194 -21.17 -14.31 -13.36
C VAL A 194 -19.65 -14.33 -13.19
N GLY A 195 -19.13 -14.71 -12.02
CA GLY A 195 -17.68 -14.80 -11.80
C GLY A 195 -16.99 -15.85 -12.67
N GLN A 196 -17.70 -16.93 -13.05
CA GLN A 196 -17.19 -17.92 -13.99
C GLN A 196 -17.36 -17.46 -15.45
N LEU A 197 -18.49 -16.83 -15.78
CA LEU A 197 -18.73 -16.22 -17.08
C LEU A 197 -17.69 -15.15 -17.41
N TYR A 198 -17.29 -14.33 -16.43
CA TYR A 198 -16.21 -13.37 -16.53
C TYR A 198 -14.89 -14.03 -16.96
N LYS A 199 -14.42 -15.02 -16.20
CA LYS A 199 -13.18 -15.78 -16.50
C LYS A 199 -13.24 -16.43 -17.89
N ASN A 200 -14.38 -17.03 -18.23
CA ASN A 200 -14.55 -17.66 -19.53
C ASN A 200 -14.55 -16.64 -20.66
N THR A 201 -15.20 -15.48 -20.46
CA THR A 201 -15.23 -14.40 -21.46
C THR A 201 -13.84 -13.87 -21.73
N ASP A 202 -13.03 -13.70 -20.69
CA ASP A 202 -11.65 -13.22 -20.83
C ASP A 202 -10.75 -14.22 -21.60
N LYS A 203 -10.86 -15.51 -21.28
CA LYS A 203 -10.16 -16.60 -21.99
C LYS A 203 -10.60 -16.72 -23.45
N LEU A 204 -11.91 -16.67 -23.70
CA LEU A 204 -12.48 -16.73 -25.05
C LEU A 204 -12.12 -15.49 -25.87
N LEU A 205 -12.10 -14.30 -25.25
CA LEU A 205 -11.64 -13.07 -25.89
C LEU A 205 -10.17 -13.21 -26.30
N THR A 206 -9.30 -13.63 -25.38
CA THR A 206 -7.87 -13.84 -25.66
C THR A 206 -7.69 -14.79 -26.83
N ALA A 207 -8.39 -15.93 -26.80
CA ALA A 207 -8.39 -16.91 -27.88
C ALA A 207 -8.91 -16.31 -29.20
N TYR A 208 -10.04 -15.59 -29.19
CA TYR A 208 -10.59 -14.99 -30.40
C TYR A 208 -9.64 -13.95 -31.01
N GLN A 209 -9.07 -13.06 -30.19
CA GLN A 209 -8.14 -12.01 -30.63
C GLN A 209 -6.87 -12.58 -31.26
N LEU A 210 -6.38 -13.75 -30.81
CA LEU A 210 -5.16 -14.39 -31.32
C LEU A 210 -5.42 -15.41 -32.45
N PHE A 211 -6.42 -16.28 -32.30
CA PHE A 211 -6.70 -17.35 -33.26
C PHE A 211 -7.60 -16.94 -34.43
N GLN A 212 -8.45 -15.92 -34.24
CA GLN A 212 -9.46 -15.49 -35.23
C GLN A 212 -10.39 -16.61 -35.70
N ARG A 213 -10.79 -17.51 -34.78
CA ARG A 213 -11.76 -18.58 -35.06
C ARG A 213 -13.13 -18.23 -34.50
N ASP A 214 -14.15 -18.35 -35.34
CA ASP A 214 -15.53 -17.96 -35.01
C ASP A 214 -16.09 -18.69 -33.79
N LEU A 215 -15.71 -19.95 -33.57
CA LEU A 215 -16.18 -20.73 -32.42
C LEU A 215 -15.99 -20.03 -31.06
N TYR A 216 -14.95 -19.20 -30.91
CA TYR A 216 -14.70 -18.47 -29.66
C TYR A 216 -15.69 -17.30 -29.49
N ALA A 217 -15.88 -16.51 -30.56
CA ALA A 217 -16.86 -15.43 -30.59
C ALA A 217 -18.29 -15.97 -30.45
N ASP A 218 -18.62 -17.08 -31.14
CA ASP A 218 -19.91 -17.74 -31.05
C ASP A 218 -20.20 -18.24 -29.64
N LYS A 219 -19.18 -18.75 -28.94
CA LYS A 219 -19.33 -19.15 -27.53
C LYS A 219 -19.59 -17.95 -26.62
N MET A 220 -18.89 -16.83 -26.81
CA MET A 220 -19.15 -15.59 -26.05
C MET A 220 -20.60 -15.11 -26.28
N VAL A 221 -21.04 -15.07 -27.54
CA VAL A 221 -22.41 -14.70 -27.92
C VAL A 221 -23.44 -15.66 -27.33
N GLN A 222 -23.19 -16.98 -27.39
CA GLN A 222 -24.05 -17.98 -26.77
C GLN A 222 -24.23 -17.72 -25.27
N ASN A 223 -23.13 -17.48 -24.55
CA ASN A 223 -23.18 -17.22 -23.11
C ASN A 223 -23.97 -15.95 -22.80
N VAL A 224 -23.79 -14.87 -23.57
CA VAL A 224 -24.61 -13.65 -23.42
C VAL A 224 -26.09 -13.94 -23.71
N ARG A 225 -26.41 -14.69 -24.77
CA ARG A 225 -27.80 -15.09 -25.08
C ARG A 225 -28.46 -15.87 -23.93
N CYS A 226 -27.72 -16.73 -23.23
CA CYS A 226 -28.23 -17.38 -22.02
C CYS A 226 -28.65 -16.37 -20.94
N ILE A 227 -27.88 -15.29 -20.77
CA ILE A 227 -28.22 -14.21 -19.81
C ILE A 227 -29.41 -13.38 -20.30
N LEU A 228 -29.47 -13.07 -21.61
CA LEU A 228 -30.57 -12.29 -22.21
C LEU A 228 -31.92 -13.03 -22.19
N ASN A 229 -31.90 -14.36 -22.11
CA ASN A 229 -33.09 -15.21 -22.01
C ASN A 229 -33.54 -15.45 -20.57
N ALA A 230 -32.78 -14.97 -19.57
CA ALA A 230 -33.13 -15.06 -18.16
C ALA A 230 -33.59 -13.70 -17.63
N ASP A 231 -34.47 -13.73 -16.62
CA ASP A 231 -34.85 -12.51 -15.90
C ASP A 231 -33.65 -11.92 -15.16
N MET A 232 -33.54 -10.58 -15.19
CA MET A 232 -32.47 -9.87 -14.52
C MET A 232 -32.51 -10.07 -13.00
N ASP A 233 -31.57 -10.84 -12.45
CA ASP A 233 -31.44 -11.04 -11.01
C ASP A 233 -30.80 -9.81 -10.34
N LYS A 234 -31.64 -8.85 -9.97
CA LYS A 234 -31.23 -7.62 -9.28
C LYS A 234 -30.59 -7.87 -7.91
N LYS A 235 -30.82 -9.02 -7.28
CA LYS A 235 -30.18 -9.36 -5.98
C LYS A 235 -28.72 -9.73 -6.20
N VAL A 236 -28.43 -10.53 -7.23
CA VAL A 236 -27.04 -10.84 -7.61
C VAL A 236 -26.30 -9.57 -8.02
N LEU A 237 -26.92 -8.72 -8.83
CA LEU A 237 -26.35 -7.46 -9.30
C LEU A 237 -26.32 -6.33 -8.24
N ALA A 238 -26.87 -6.56 -7.03
CA ALA A 238 -26.72 -5.64 -5.92
C ALA A 238 -25.30 -5.70 -5.30
N ASN A 239 -24.59 -6.81 -5.49
CA ASN A 239 -23.17 -6.91 -5.17
C ASN A 239 -22.33 -6.27 -6.29
N ASP A 240 -21.41 -5.40 -5.90
CA ASP A 240 -20.54 -4.61 -6.76
C ASP A 240 -19.56 -5.44 -7.60
N PHE A 241 -18.98 -6.51 -7.05
CA PHE A 241 -18.12 -7.42 -7.81
C PHE A 241 -18.91 -8.18 -8.88
N ASN A 242 -20.03 -8.80 -8.52
CA ASN A 242 -20.92 -9.48 -9.48
C ASN A 242 -21.41 -8.53 -10.57
N ALA A 243 -21.76 -7.30 -10.20
CA ALA A 243 -22.20 -6.29 -11.16
C ALA A 243 -21.07 -5.83 -12.09
N GLY A 244 -19.86 -5.63 -11.56
CA GLY A 244 -18.67 -5.34 -12.36
C GLY A 244 -18.37 -6.44 -13.36
N ASP A 245 -18.31 -7.70 -12.91
CA ASP A 245 -18.08 -8.85 -13.78
C ASP A 245 -19.15 -8.96 -14.88
N MET A 246 -20.43 -8.76 -14.53
CA MET A 246 -21.52 -8.73 -15.51
C MET A 246 -21.35 -7.59 -16.52
N ALA A 247 -20.98 -6.41 -16.06
CA ALA A 247 -20.76 -5.24 -16.92
C ALA A 247 -19.62 -5.50 -17.92
N TYR A 248 -18.52 -6.13 -17.48
CA TYR A 248 -17.44 -6.54 -18.38
C TYR A 248 -17.90 -7.58 -19.40
N VAL A 249 -18.55 -8.67 -18.96
CA VAL A 249 -19.05 -9.74 -19.86
C VAL A 249 -19.93 -9.16 -20.96
N MET A 250 -20.87 -8.30 -20.58
CA MET A 250 -21.79 -7.63 -21.49
C MET A 250 -21.05 -6.68 -22.45
N ALA A 251 -20.24 -5.76 -21.92
CA ALA A 251 -19.57 -4.74 -22.73
C ALA A 251 -18.52 -5.33 -23.68
N CYS A 252 -17.69 -6.26 -23.18
CA CYS A 252 -16.65 -6.92 -23.95
C CYS A 252 -17.24 -7.72 -25.11
N THR A 253 -18.28 -8.52 -24.85
CA THR A 253 -18.91 -9.33 -25.90
C THR A 253 -19.69 -8.47 -26.88
N TYR A 254 -20.43 -7.46 -26.40
CA TYR A 254 -21.14 -6.50 -27.25
C TYR A 254 -20.21 -5.80 -28.23
N GLU A 255 -19.06 -5.31 -27.74
CA GLU A 255 -18.12 -4.58 -28.58
C GLU A 255 -17.36 -5.49 -29.55
N THR A 256 -16.92 -6.67 -29.09
CA THR A 256 -16.14 -7.61 -29.90
C THR A 256 -17.01 -8.32 -30.96
N CYS A 257 -18.26 -8.63 -30.62
CA CYS A 257 -19.17 -9.44 -31.43
C CYS A 257 -20.40 -8.65 -31.91
N TYR A 258 -20.28 -7.32 -32.04
CA TYR A 258 -21.41 -6.41 -32.32
C TYR A 258 -22.31 -6.91 -33.46
N GLU A 259 -21.71 -7.30 -34.59
CA GLU A 259 -22.43 -7.77 -35.78
C GLU A 259 -23.11 -9.14 -35.64
N ARG A 260 -22.82 -9.91 -34.58
CA ARG A 260 -23.46 -11.21 -34.30
C ARG A 260 -24.76 -11.09 -33.51
N PHE A 261 -25.06 -9.92 -32.98
CA PHE A 261 -26.28 -9.63 -32.22
C PHE A 261 -27.32 -8.93 -33.09
N THR A 262 -28.59 -9.27 -32.90
CA THR A 262 -29.70 -8.51 -33.48
C THR A 262 -29.84 -7.13 -32.82
N PRO A 263 -30.51 -6.16 -33.47
CA PRO A 263 -30.79 -4.85 -32.84
C PRO A 263 -31.47 -4.95 -31.47
N ASP A 264 -32.39 -5.91 -31.29
CA ASP A 264 -33.08 -6.13 -30.02
C ASP A 264 -32.16 -6.72 -28.95
N GLU A 265 -31.28 -7.65 -29.32
CA GLU A 265 -30.27 -8.20 -28.41
C GLU A 265 -29.30 -7.10 -27.96
N ARG A 266 -28.82 -6.26 -28.89
CA ARG A 266 -27.97 -5.10 -28.61
C ARG A 266 -28.64 -4.17 -27.59
N LEU A 267 -29.92 -3.84 -27.79
CA LEU A 267 -30.67 -3.00 -26.87
C LEU A 267 -30.84 -3.63 -25.48
N LYS A 268 -31.04 -4.96 -25.40
CA LYS A 268 -31.11 -5.66 -24.11
C LYS A 268 -29.77 -5.62 -23.37
N ILE A 269 -28.66 -5.83 -24.07
CA ILE A 269 -27.31 -5.74 -23.48
C ILE A 269 -27.05 -4.33 -22.93
N GLU A 270 -27.34 -3.30 -23.73
CA GLU A 270 -27.23 -1.90 -23.33
C GLU A 270 -28.05 -1.59 -22.07
N LYS A 271 -29.29 -2.10 -21.98
CA LYS A 271 -30.15 -1.94 -20.80
C LYS A 271 -29.55 -2.57 -19.54
N ILE A 272 -28.92 -3.74 -19.65
CA ILE A 272 -28.25 -4.38 -18.51
C ILE A 272 -27.05 -3.53 -18.06
N ILE A 273 -26.21 -3.08 -19.00
CA ILE A 273 -25.05 -2.23 -18.69
C ILE A 273 -25.50 -0.93 -18.03
N LEU A 274 -26.49 -0.24 -18.59
CA LEU A 274 -27.01 1.02 -18.05
C LEU A 274 -27.66 0.84 -16.68
N TYR A 275 -28.37 -0.27 -16.45
CA TYR A 275 -28.90 -0.59 -15.13
C TYR A 275 -27.77 -0.72 -14.10
N ILE A 276 -26.70 -1.46 -14.42
CA ILE A 276 -25.55 -1.64 -13.53
C ILE A 276 -24.87 -0.29 -13.25
N LEU A 277 -24.52 0.45 -14.31
CA LEU A 277 -23.88 1.75 -14.19
C LEU A 277 -24.74 2.71 -13.34
N TYR A 278 -26.04 2.82 -13.61
CA TYR A 278 -26.93 3.66 -12.79
C TYR A 278 -27.00 3.18 -11.35
N LYS A 279 -27.20 1.87 -11.11
CA LYS A 279 -27.37 1.31 -9.77
C LYS A 279 -26.16 1.58 -8.87
N HIS A 280 -24.95 1.46 -9.42
CA HIS A 280 -23.71 1.56 -8.66
C HIS A 280 -23.08 2.95 -8.70
N MET A 281 -23.26 3.73 -9.78
CA MET A 281 -22.72 5.09 -9.84
C MET A 281 -23.65 6.14 -9.21
N ASN A 282 -24.96 5.86 -9.10
CA ASN A 282 -25.88 6.77 -8.43
C ASN A 282 -25.53 6.87 -6.92
N GLY A 283 -25.23 8.07 -6.46
CA GLY A 283 -24.78 8.35 -5.09
C GLY A 283 -23.31 8.03 -4.79
N MET A 284 -22.59 7.36 -5.71
CA MET A 284 -21.17 7.03 -5.58
C MET A 284 -20.25 8.22 -5.92
N ILE A 285 -20.66 9.10 -6.84
CA ILE A 285 -19.96 10.37 -7.06
C ILE A 285 -19.93 11.15 -5.74
N GLY A 286 -18.74 11.60 -5.34
CA GLY A 286 -18.47 12.21 -4.05
C GLY A 286 -17.97 11.26 -2.98
N ILE A 287 -17.93 9.94 -3.22
CA ILE A 287 -17.43 8.94 -2.26
C ILE A 287 -15.95 8.63 -2.54
N PRO A 288 -15.53 8.01 -3.66
CA PRO A 288 -14.12 7.65 -3.89
C PRO A 288 -13.14 8.83 -3.83
N GLU A 289 -13.57 10.03 -4.24
CA GLU A 289 -12.74 11.23 -4.17
C GLU A 289 -12.64 11.83 -2.75
N ASN A 290 -13.55 11.50 -1.83
CA ASN A 290 -13.54 11.99 -0.45
C ASN A 290 -13.15 10.95 0.60
N PHE A 291 -13.20 9.66 0.27
CA PHE A 291 -12.85 8.61 1.21
C PHE A 291 -11.35 8.29 1.10
N LEU A 292 -10.72 7.97 2.22
CA LEU A 292 -9.35 7.46 2.23
C LEU A 292 -9.31 6.05 1.63
N TYR A 293 -10.28 5.22 2.01
CA TYR A 293 -10.43 3.84 1.57
C TYR A 293 -11.79 3.61 0.93
N GLU A 294 -11.80 3.02 -0.27
CA GLU A 294 -13.01 2.52 -0.95
C GLU A 294 -12.63 1.29 -1.79
N GLU A 295 -12.17 0.26 -1.09
CA GLU A 295 -11.32 -0.80 -1.64
C GLU A 295 -11.95 -1.60 -2.77
N HIS A 296 -13.21 -2.01 -2.62
CA HIS A 296 -13.87 -2.80 -3.66
C HIS A 296 -13.95 -2.01 -4.98
N PHE A 297 -14.25 -0.72 -4.89
CA PHE A 297 -14.32 0.15 -6.05
C PHE A 297 -12.98 0.26 -6.76
N TRP A 298 -11.89 0.53 -6.01
CA TRP A 298 -10.55 0.68 -6.56
C TRP A 298 -9.96 -0.63 -7.11
N GLN A 299 -10.31 -1.78 -6.51
CA GLN A 299 -9.82 -3.09 -6.93
C GLN A 299 -10.31 -3.49 -8.33
N PHE A 300 -11.64 -3.55 -8.51
CA PHE A 300 -12.23 -4.12 -9.74
C PHE A 300 -13.30 -3.22 -10.36
N SER A 301 -14.18 -2.65 -9.54
CA SER A 301 -15.41 -2.02 -10.07
C SER A 301 -15.11 -0.80 -10.94
N ILE A 302 -14.15 0.05 -10.57
CA ILE A 302 -13.77 1.21 -11.39
C ILE A 302 -13.36 0.79 -12.80
N ARG A 303 -12.55 -0.27 -12.93
CA ARG A 303 -12.10 -0.79 -14.22
C ARG A 303 -13.28 -1.32 -15.01
N HIS A 304 -14.09 -2.20 -14.43
CA HIS A 304 -15.21 -2.81 -15.16
C HIS A 304 -16.28 -1.78 -15.56
N PHE A 305 -16.55 -0.79 -14.70
CA PHE A 305 -17.48 0.29 -15.02
C PHE A 305 -16.93 1.26 -16.06
N LEU A 306 -15.62 1.55 -16.05
CA LEU A 306 -14.97 2.30 -17.11
C LEU A 306 -15.08 1.57 -18.46
N GLN A 307 -14.77 0.27 -18.49
CA GLN A 307 -14.89 -0.58 -19.67
C GLN A 307 -16.32 -0.62 -20.21
N ALA A 308 -17.32 -0.67 -19.33
CA ALA A 308 -18.72 -0.66 -19.75
C ALA A 308 -19.19 0.72 -20.22
N ALA A 309 -18.78 1.79 -19.54
CA ALA A 309 -19.17 3.16 -19.88
C ALA A 309 -18.53 3.62 -21.19
N ILE A 310 -17.26 3.28 -21.46
CA ILE A 310 -16.56 3.67 -22.69
C ILE A 310 -17.15 3.01 -23.95
N VAL A 311 -17.84 1.87 -23.82
CA VAL A 311 -18.54 1.24 -24.95
C VAL A 311 -19.82 2.02 -25.33
N LEU A 312 -20.45 2.68 -24.36
CA LEU A 312 -21.77 3.31 -24.51
C LEU A 312 -21.76 4.84 -24.52
N TYR A 313 -20.61 5.48 -24.35
CA TYR A 313 -20.51 6.92 -24.10
C TYR A 313 -21.05 7.82 -25.21
N GLU A 314 -21.04 7.38 -26.47
CA GLU A 314 -21.57 8.16 -27.60
C GLU A 314 -23.10 8.09 -27.68
N LYS A 315 -23.69 6.98 -27.22
CA LYS A 315 -25.13 6.72 -27.33
C LYS A 315 -25.91 7.26 -26.13
N TYR A 316 -25.29 7.29 -24.94
CA TYR A 316 -25.96 7.65 -23.69
C TYR A 316 -25.22 8.76 -22.93
N PRO A 317 -25.84 9.94 -22.75
CA PRO A 317 -25.21 11.07 -22.03
C PRO A 317 -24.72 10.72 -20.62
N GLN A 318 -25.42 9.81 -19.94
CA GLN A 318 -25.05 9.34 -18.62
C GLN A 318 -23.75 8.51 -18.64
N ALA A 319 -23.58 7.63 -19.62
CA ALA A 319 -22.34 6.88 -19.81
C ALA A 319 -21.17 7.83 -20.12
N LYS A 320 -21.41 8.87 -20.94
CA LYS A 320 -20.42 9.94 -21.19
C LYS A 320 -19.99 10.64 -19.89
N THR A 321 -20.94 10.92 -19.01
CA THR A 321 -20.66 11.54 -17.70
C THR A 321 -19.78 10.63 -16.83
N TYR A 322 -20.04 9.32 -16.83
CA TYR A 322 -19.23 8.36 -16.07
C TYR A 322 -17.82 8.20 -16.63
N VAL A 323 -17.64 8.16 -17.95
CA VAL A 323 -16.31 8.14 -18.57
C VAL A 323 -15.50 9.37 -18.15
N LYS A 324 -16.11 10.56 -18.18
CA LYS A 324 -15.47 11.80 -17.71
C LYS A 324 -15.06 11.72 -16.23
N TYR A 325 -15.99 11.27 -15.38
CA TYR A 325 -15.75 11.12 -13.95
C TYR A 325 -14.63 10.13 -13.65
N PHE A 326 -14.59 8.96 -14.31
CA PHE A 326 -13.54 7.96 -14.07
C PHE A 326 -12.16 8.46 -14.47
N TYR A 327 -12.05 9.23 -15.56
CA TYR A 327 -10.79 9.87 -15.96
C TYR A 327 -10.30 10.83 -14.88
N GLU A 328 -11.15 11.79 -14.49
CA GLU A 328 -10.83 12.80 -13.48
C GLU A 328 -10.51 12.17 -12.11
N LEU A 329 -11.28 11.15 -11.72
CA LEU A 329 -11.08 10.44 -10.46
C LEU A 329 -9.74 9.72 -10.40
N TRP A 330 -9.38 9.02 -11.48
CA TRP A 330 -8.09 8.36 -11.57
C TRP A 330 -6.96 9.38 -11.49
N THR A 331 -7.05 10.50 -12.22
CA THR A 331 -6.02 11.53 -12.17
C THR A 331 -5.88 12.21 -10.80
N ALA A 332 -6.97 12.25 -10.01
CA ALA A 332 -6.98 12.86 -8.69
C ALA A 332 -6.51 11.93 -7.58
N ARG A 333 -6.92 10.65 -7.60
CA ARG A 333 -6.76 9.73 -6.44
C ARG A 333 -6.07 8.42 -6.77
N ALA A 334 -5.69 8.17 -8.02
CA ALA A 334 -4.96 6.96 -8.39
C ALA A 334 -3.49 7.28 -8.73
N PRO A 335 -2.59 6.30 -8.51
CA PRO A 335 -2.79 5.09 -7.72
C PRO A 335 -2.84 5.37 -6.21
N ALA A 336 -3.22 4.36 -5.43
CA ALA A 336 -3.02 4.32 -3.98
C ALA A 336 -3.56 5.54 -3.21
N SER A 337 -4.81 5.92 -3.45
CA SER A 337 -5.53 7.03 -2.79
C SER A 337 -5.00 8.44 -3.07
N GLY A 338 -3.98 8.60 -3.92
CA GLY A 338 -3.34 9.89 -4.23
C GLY A 338 -2.35 10.38 -3.16
N PHE A 339 -2.16 9.61 -2.09
CA PHE A 339 -1.28 9.93 -0.96
C PHE A 339 -0.08 8.97 -0.86
N ASN A 340 0.37 8.44 -1.99
CA ASN A 340 1.45 7.47 -2.02
C ASN A 340 2.20 7.49 -3.36
N ARG A 341 3.51 7.67 -3.27
CA ARG A 341 4.46 7.73 -4.39
C ARG A 341 5.54 6.66 -4.29
N ASP A 342 5.51 5.86 -3.23
CA ASP A 342 6.56 4.92 -2.84
C ASP A 342 6.56 3.63 -3.64
N GLY A 343 5.51 3.35 -4.41
CA GLY A 343 5.34 2.07 -5.12
C GLY A 343 4.91 0.91 -4.20
N ASN A 344 5.06 1.03 -2.88
CA ASN A 344 4.47 0.10 -1.91
C ASN A 344 2.94 0.29 -1.82
N TRP A 345 2.21 -0.74 -1.40
CA TRP A 345 0.76 -0.71 -1.27
C TRP A 345 0.32 -0.56 0.19
N HIS A 346 -0.29 0.58 0.51
CA HIS A 346 -0.60 0.99 1.87
C HIS A 346 -1.61 0.07 2.60
N ASN A 347 -2.44 -0.70 1.88
CA ASN A 347 -3.36 -1.70 2.45
C ASN A 347 -2.74 -3.08 2.64
N GLY A 348 -1.43 -3.21 2.44
CA GLY A 348 -0.71 -4.46 2.62
C GLY A 348 -0.46 -5.22 1.33
N THR A 349 0.45 -6.18 1.43
CA THR A 349 1.08 -6.85 0.28
C THR A 349 0.14 -7.80 -0.45
N CYS A 350 -0.79 -8.43 0.26
CA CYS A 350 -1.81 -9.30 -0.32
C CYS A 350 -2.81 -8.50 -1.15
N TYR A 351 -3.34 -7.42 -0.57
CA TYR A 351 -4.35 -6.55 -1.21
C TYR A 351 -3.82 -5.77 -2.41
N PHE A 352 -2.51 -5.57 -2.54
CA PHE A 352 -1.94 -5.11 -3.80
C PHE A 352 -2.37 -5.98 -4.99
N SER A 353 -2.39 -7.30 -4.83
CA SER A 353 -2.71 -8.24 -5.90
C SER A 353 -4.17 -8.13 -6.37
N ALA A 354 -5.07 -7.67 -5.50
CA ALA A 354 -6.46 -7.40 -5.88
C ALA A 354 -6.61 -6.12 -6.73
N ASN A 355 -5.63 -5.22 -6.68
CA ASN A 355 -5.62 -3.96 -7.44
C ASN A 355 -4.68 -3.99 -8.66
N ALA A 356 -3.73 -4.92 -8.70
CA ALA A 356 -2.64 -4.95 -9.67
C ALA A 356 -3.11 -4.92 -11.13
N ILE A 357 -4.19 -5.63 -11.46
CA ILE A 357 -4.71 -5.69 -12.83
C ILE A 357 -5.34 -4.35 -13.23
N THR A 358 -6.13 -3.74 -12.34
CA THR A 358 -6.65 -2.37 -12.53
C THR A 358 -5.51 -1.35 -12.66
N HIS A 359 -4.46 -1.48 -11.84
CA HIS A 359 -3.27 -0.63 -11.90
C HIS A 359 -2.41 -0.84 -13.13
N TYR A 360 -2.63 -1.89 -13.90
CA TYR A 360 -2.02 -2.03 -15.21
C TYR A 360 -2.96 -1.53 -16.32
N TYR A 361 -4.21 -1.97 -16.30
CA TYR A 361 -5.16 -1.72 -17.38
C TYR A 361 -5.48 -0.23 -17.57
N VAL A 362 -5.87 0.46 -16.50
CA VAL A 362 -6.32 1.85 -16.60
C VAL A 362 -5.21 2.78 -17.09
N PRO A 363 -3.97 2.75 -16.57
CA PRO A 363 -2.90 3.59 -17.11
C PRO A 363 -2.51 3.18 -18.53
N ALA A 364 -2.58 1.89 -18.91
CA ALA A 364 -2.32 1.50 -20.29
C ALA A 364 -3.35 2.10 -21.26
N LEU A 365 -4.64 1.99 -20.93
CA LEU A 365 -5.74 2.58 -21.70
C LEU A 365 -5.60 4.10 -21.80
N PHE A 366 -5.37 4.78 -20.67
CA PHE A 366 -5.25 6.24 -20.63
C PHE A 366 -3.98 6.72 -21.35
N SER A 367 -2.90 5.96 -21.27
CA SER A 367 -1.67 6.31 -21.98
C SER A 367 -1.86 6.28 -23.48
N TYR A 368 -2.52 5.24 -23.98
CA TYR A 368 -2.82 5.12 -25.39
C TYR A 368 -3.78 6.22 -25.88
N ILE A 369 -4.91 6.41 -25.21
CA ILE A 369 -5.92 7.40 -25.63
C ILE A 369 -5.32 8.81 -25.63
N THR A 370 -4.55 9.16 -24.61
CA THR A 370 -4.05 10.54 -24.48
C THR A 370 -2.69 10.79 -25.14
N GLY A 371 -1.97 9.73 -25.53
CA GLY A 371 -0.58 9.80 -26.00
C GLY A 371 0.40 10.26 -24.92
N PHE A 372 0.07 10.10 -23.64
CA PHE A 372 0.89 10.50 -22.50
C PHE A 372 1.11 9.30 -21.58
N ASP A 373 2.35 8.99 -21.22
CA ASP A 373 2.65 7.79 -20.43
C ASP A 373 2.25 7.95 -18.94
N PHE A 374 1.14 7.32 -18.55
CA PHE A 374 0.67 7.30 -17.17
C PHE A 374 1.55 6.48 -16.23
N PHE A 375 2.39 5.58 -16.75
CA PHE A 375 3.37 4.85 -15.94
C PHE A 375 4.55 5.74 -15.51
N GLN A 376 4.62 7.00 -15.96
CA GLN A 376 5.56 7.98 -15.43
C GLN A 376 5.17 8.54 -14.05
N HIS A 377 3.98 8.21 -13.54
CA HIS A 377 3.60 8.61 -12.19
C HIS A 377 4.63 8.07 -11.16
N PRO A 378 5.06 8.87 -10.16
CA PRO A 378 6.09 8.48 -9.20
C PRO A 378 5.88 7.11 -8.54
N TRP A 379 4.63 6.78 -8.21
CA TRP A 379 4.28 5.47 -7.66
C TRP A 379 4.67 4.31 -8.59
N TYR A 380 4.41 4.39 -9.90
CA TYR A 380 4.78 3.32 -10.85
C TYR A 380 6.29 3.22 -11.02
N LYS A 381 7.01 4.36 -11.00
CA LYS A 381 8.48 4.39 -11.05
C LYS A 381 9.14 3.69 -9.86
N ASN A 382 8.46 3.62 -8.72
CA ASN A 382 8.94 2.96 -7.52
C ASN A 382 8.31 1.57 -7.30
N ALA A 383 7.37 1.14 -8.15
CA ALA A 383 6.59 -0.08 -7.93
C ALA A 383 7.44 -1.36 -8.04
N GLY A 384 8.47 -1.39 -8.91
CA GLY A 384 9.39 -2.55 -8.97
C GLY A 384 10.15 -2.75 -7.65
N MET A 385 10.62 -1.67 -7.03
CA MET A 385 11.21 -1.70 -5.69
C MET A 385 10.18 -2.12 -4.64
N GLY A 386 8.98 -1.52 -4.67
CA GLY A 386 7.87 -1.91 -3.79
C GLY A 386 7.59 -3.42 -3.85
N LEU A 387 7.53 -4.00 -5.06
CA LEU A 387 7.32 -5.43 -5.26
C LEU A 387 8.41 -6.29 -4.60
N LEU A 388 9.69 -5.95 -4.86
CA LEU A 388 10.85 -6.69 -4.37
C LEU A 388 10.92 -6.71 -2.85
N TYR A 389 10.94 -5.53 -2.23
CA TYR A 389 11.23 -5.43 -0.79
C TYR A 389 10.06 -5.92 0.05
N THR A 390 8.82 -5.77 -0.42
CA THR A 390 7.64 -6.12 0.38
C THR A 390 7.24 -7.59 0.28
N TRP A 391 7.58 -8.28 -0.81
CA TRP A 391 7.29 -9.71 -0.95
C TRP A 391 8.21 -10.41 -1.95
N GLN A 392 9.37 -10.83 -1.45
CA GLN A 392 10.41 -11.52 -2.24
C GLN A 392 9.92 -12.90 -2.75
N PRO A 393 10.32 -13.32 -3.96
CA PRO A 393 10.05 -14.67 -4.47
C PRO A 393 10.55 -15.76 -3.51
N GLY A 394 9.69 -16.74 -3.18
CA GLY A 394 10.03 -17.82 -2.26
C GLY A 394 10.07 -17.43 -0.77
N SER A 395 9.70 -16.20 -0.43
CA SER A 395 9.59 -15.70 0.95
C SER A 395 8.14 -15.46 1.35
N MET A 396 7.89 -15.40 2.66
CA MET A 396 6.72 -14.71 3.19
C MET A 396 6.80 -13.20 2.93
N SER A 397 5.64 -12.52 2.91
CA SER A 397 5.54 -11.07 2.73
C SER A 397 6.10 -10.29 3.93
N ALA A 398 6.26 -8.98 3.83
CA ALA A 398 6.68 -8.07 4.90
C ALA A 398 5.79 -8.07 6.17
N GLY A 399 4.64 -8.76 6.17
CA GLY A 399 3.89 -9.00 7.40
C GLY A 399 2.90 -7.89 7.79
N PHE A 400 2.42 -7.09 6.83
CA PHE A 400 1.48 -6.01 7.08
C PHE A 400 0.21 -6.11 6.21
N GLY A 401 -0.93 -5.86 6.86
CA GLY A 401 -2.26 -5.83 6.25
C GLY A 401 -2.94 -7.20 6.18
N ASP A 402 -4.21 -7.19 5.77
CA ASP A 402 -5.00 -8.43 5.69
C ASP A 402 -4.40 -9.44 4.69
N GLY A 403 -4.37 -10.71 5.10
CA GLY A 403 -3.76 -11.81 4.37
C GLY A 403 -2.22 -11.80 4.40
N HIS A 404 -1.58 -11.13 5.37
CA HIS A 404 -0.12 -11.05 5.42
C HIS A 404 0.55 -12.43 5.49
N GLU A 405 -0.05 -13.40 6.18
CA GLU A 405 0.42 -14.77 6.36
C GLU A 405 0.25 -15.64 5.12
N GLN A 406 -0.64 -15.24 4.20
CA GLN A 406 -1.01 -16.08 3.07
C GLN A 406 0.16 -16.25 2.09
N THR A 407 0.39 -17.49 1.66
CA THR A 407 1.31 -17.85 0.57
C THR A 407 0.59 -18.41 -0.65
N ASN A 408 -0.69 -18.05 -0.80
CA ASN A 408 -1.58 -18.54 -1.85
C ASN A 408 -1.01 -18.29 -3.25
N PRO A 409 -1.15 -19.23 -4.20
CA PRO A 409 -0.63 -19.05 -5.57
C PRO A 409 -1.23 -17.86 -6.33
N LYS A 410 -2.51 -17.52 -6.09
CA LYS A 410 -3.22 -16.48 -6.87
C LYS A 410 -2.62 -15.08 -6.67
N PRO A 411 -2.44 -14.54 -5.44
CA PRO A 411 -1.74 -13.27 -5.24
C PRO A 411 -0.33 -13.27 -5.87
N LEU A 412 0.44 -14.34 -5.66
CA LEU A 412 1.81 -14.45 -6.14
C LEU A 412 1.93 -14.44 -7.67
N ARG A 413 1.05 -15.17 -8.39
CA ARG A 413 1.04 -15.16 -9.87
C ARG A 413 0.64 -13.79 -10.43
N ILE A 414 -0.30 -13.08 -9.79
CA ILE A 414 -0.75 -11.74 -10.21
C ILE A 414 0.37 -10.72 -9.98
N ARG A 415 1.08 -10.78 -8.85
CA ARG A 415 2.26 -9.95 -8.59
C ARG A 415 3.37 -10.17 -9.62
N SER A 416 3.64 -11.44 -9.95
CA SER A 416 4.58 -11.81 -11.01
C SER A 416 4.16 -11.24 -12.36
N ALA A 417 2.87 -11.31 -12.72
CA ALA A 417 2.35 -10.74 -13.96
C ALA A 417 2.46 -9.20 -14.01
N PHE A 418 2.15 -8.51 -12.91
CA PHE A 418 2.35 -7.07 -12.82
C PHE A 418 3.83 -6.69 -12.97
N ALA A 419 4.74 -7.44 -12.34
CA ALA A 419 6.18 -7.22 -12.47
C ALA A 419 6.66 -7.40 -13.92
N ASP A 420 6.23 -8.45 -14.61
CA ASP A 420 6.60 -8.71 -16.01
C ASP A 420 6.10 -7.58 -16.93
N LEU A 421 4.86 -7.15 -16.74
CA LEU A 421 4.26 -6.05 -17.51
C LEU A 421 4.94 -4.71 -17.23
N LEU A 422 5.20 -4.38 -15.96
CA LEU A 422 5.91 -3.16 -15.57
C LEU A 422 7.31 -3.13 -16.18
N ALA A 423 8.04 -4.25 -16.14
CA ALA A 423 9.37 -4.38 -16.73
C ALA A 423 9.36 -4.11 -18.24
N ARG A 424 8.40 -4.68 -18.98
CA ARG A 424 8.28 -4.50 -20.44
C ARG A 424 7.91 -3.08 -20.85
N ILE A 425 7.06 -2.41 -20.08
CA ILE A 425 6.57 -1.07 -20.42
C ILE A 425 7.56 0.01 -20.04
N THR A 426 8.10 -0.06 -18.82
CA THR A 426 8.89 1.02 -18.21
C THR A 426 10.39 0.75 -18.22
N GLY A 427 10.80 -0.51 -18.40
CA GLY A 427 12.19 -0.92 -18.22
C GLY A 427 12.65 -1.01 -16.77
N ASP A 428 11.73 -1.01 -15.79
CA ASP A 428 12.07 -1.09 -14.36
C ASP A 428 12.96 -2.32 -14.08
N PRO A 429 14.20 -2.13 -13.57
CA PRO A 429 15.15 -3.22 -13.40
C PRO A 429 14.78 -4.16 -12.25
N TYR A 430 14.11 -3.66 -11.21
CA TYR A 430 13.65 -4.49 -10.08
C TYR A 430 12.50 -5.39 -10.50
N ALA A 431 11.57 -4.86 -11.30
CA ALA A 431 10.48 -5.63 -11.89
C ALA A 431 11.00 -6.67 -12.91
N ALA A 432 12.02 -6.31 -13.70
CA ALA A 432 12.69 -7.21 -14.62
C ALA A 432 13.37 -8.37 -13.87
N TRP A 433 14.10 -8.08 -12.79
CA TRP A 433 14.67 -9.11 -11.93
C TRP A 433 13.58 -9.99 -11.30
N TYR A 434 12.56 -9.38 -10.70
CA TYR A 434 11.50 -10.09 -9.98
C TYR A 434 10.78 -11.09 -10.89
N SER A 435 10.37 -10.66 -12.08
CA SER A 435 9.69 -11.53 -13.05
C SER A 435 10.62 -12.57 -13.70
N SER A 436 11.94 -12.34 -13.71
CA SER A 436 12.91 -13.33 -14.22
C SER A 436 13.09 -14.52 -13.28
N VAL A 437 13.11 -14.28 -11.97
CA VAL A 437 13.26 -15.33 -10.93
C VAL A 437 11.91 -15.90 -10.46
N ASN A 438 10.80 -15.24 -10.80
CA ASN A 438 9.43 -15.68 -10.51
C ASN A 438 8.57 -15.61 -11.78
N GLN A 439 8.42 -16.76 -12.45
CA GLN A 439 7.64 -16.89 -13.69
C GLN A 439 6.17 -17.26 -13.47
N GLY A 440 5.61 -16.98 -12.29
CA GLY A 440 4.18 -17.21 -11.99
C GLY A 440 3.23 -16.57 -13.01
N TYR A 441 3.65 -15.50 -13.68
CA TYR A 441 2.89 -14.80 -14.72
C TYR A 441 2.44 -15.70 -15.87
N ILE A 442 3.17 -16.77 -16.21
CA ILE A 442 2.81 -17.69 -17.32
C ILE A 442 1.40 -18.27 -17.11
N ARG A 443 1.04 -18.55 -15.86
CA ARG A 443 -0.26 -19.12 -15.48
C ARG A 443 -1.30 -18.08 -15.07
N GLU A 444 -1.01 -16.80 -15.26
CA GLU A 444 -1.95 -15.72 -14.95
C GLU A 444 -2.80 -15.45 -16.19
N ASP A 445 -4.09 -15.72 -16.11
CA ASP A 445 -4.99 -15.73 -17.27
C ASP A 445 -5.44 -14.32 -17.69
N GLU A 446 -5.74 -13.46 -16.72
CA GLU A 446 -6.46 -12.21 -16.96
C GLU A 446 -5.63 -11.13 -17.65
N THR A 447 -4.31 -11.19 -17.52
CA THR A 447 -3.39 -10.29 -18.24
C THR A 447 -2.68 -10.92 -19.42
N ARG A 448 -3.08 -12.14 -19.82
CA ARG A 448 -2.42 -12.88 -20.91
C ARG A 448 -2.53 -12.20 -22.26
N LEU A 449 -3.71 -11.69 -22.61
CA LEU A 449 -3.88 -10.96 -23.87
C LEU A 449 -2.88 -9.80 -23.97
N TYR A 450 -2.66 -9.05 -22.88
CA TYR A 450 -1.64 -8.00 -22.88
C TYR A 450 -0.25 -8.56 -23.06
N ARG A 451 0.18 -9.58 -22.31
CA ARG A 451 1.54 -10.11 -22.42
C ARG A 451 1.87 -10.67 -23.79
N MET A 452 0.90 -11.32 -24.43
CA MET A 452 1.09 -11.94 -25.76
C MET A 452 1.01 -10.94 -26.90
N VAL A 453 0.25 -9.86 -26.74
CA VAL A 453 0.10 -8.84 -27.81
C VAL A 453 1.09 -7.71 -27.64
N LEU A 454 1.50 -7.40 -26.41
CA LEU A 454 2.50 -6.39 -26.13
C LEU A 454 3.82 -6.79 -26.77
N ASN A 455 4.12 -6.20 -27.93
CA ASN A 455 5.35 -6.43 -28.67
C ASN A 455 6.53 -5.65 -28.05
N LYS A 456 6.70 -5.78 -26.73
CA LYS A 456 7.82 -5.23 -25.98
C LYS A 456 8.52 -6.37 -25.23
N PRO A 457 9.79 -6.67 -25.56
CA PRO A 457 10.56 -7.64 -24.80
C PRO A 457 10.83 -7.09 -23.40
N ARG A 458 11.06 -8.00 -22.45
CA ARG A 458 11.66 -7.63 -21.17
C ARG A 458 13.04 -7.00 -21.43
N PRO A 459 13.52 -6.07 -20.57
CA PRO A 459 14.92 -5.67 -20.58
C PRO A 459 15.87 -6.87 -20.66
N ARG A 460 16.93 -6.76 -21.48
CA ARG A 460 17.92 -7.85 -21.67
C ARG A 460 18.64 -8.19 -20.37
N ASN A 461 18.96 -7.17 -19.57
CA ASN A 461 19.49 -7.36 -18.24
C ASN A 461 18.34 -7.51 -17.25
N SER A 462 18.28 -8.65 -16.57
CA SER A 462 17.33 -8.93 -15.49
C SER A 462 18.06 -9.25 -14.18
N GLU A 463 19.32 -8.87 -14.05
CA GLU A 463 20.02 -8.92 -12.76
C GLU A 463 19.50 -7.83 -11.83
N LEU A 464 19.57 -8.09 -10.53
CA LEU A 464 19.29 -7.08 -9.52
C LEU A 464 20.33 -5.96 -9.66
N PRO A 465 19.93 -4.66 -9.61
CA PRO A 465 20.88 -3.56 -9.65
C PRO A 465 22.02 -3.77 -8.64
N ALA A 466 23.26 -3.53 -9.08
CA ALA A 466 24.44 -3.78 -8.25
C ALA A 466 24.48 -2.91 -6.98
N ASP A 467 23.88 -1.73 -7.09
CA ASP A 467 23.67 -0.70 -6.07
C ASP A 467 22.30 -0.81 -5.38
N ALA A 468 21.58 -1.93 -5.54
CA ALA A 468 20.31 -2.13 -4.86
C ALA A 468 20.47 -1.92 -3.34
N PRO A 469 19.74 -0.96 -2.75
CA PRO A 469 19.96 -0.55 -1.37
C PRO A 469 19.60 -1.67 -0.40
N LYS A 470 20.37 -1.82 0.67
CA LYS A 470 20.08 -2.88 1.65
C LYS A 470 18.81 -2.58 2.45
N ALA A 471 18.48 -1.31 2.63
CA ALA A 471 17.25 -0.85 3.26
C ALA A 471 16.52 0.24 2.46
N ILE A 472 15.20 0.16 2.41
CA ILE A 472 14.31 1.15 1.81
C ILE A 472 13.34 1.68 2.85
N TRP A 473 13.21 3.00 2.90
CA TRP A 473 12.15 3.69 3.62
C TRP A 473 11.07 4.14 2.64
N PHE A 474 9.94 3.42 2.65
CA PHE A 474 8.71 3.84 2.00
C PHE A 474 8.04 4.90 2.89
N LYS A 475 8.33 6.18 2.60
CA LYS A 475 7.97 7.34 3.43
C LYS A 475 6.47 7.55 3.53
N ASP A 476 5.78 7.53 2.41
CA ASP A 476 4.35 7.75 2.30
C ASP A 476 3.57 6.59 2.94
N THR A 477 3.99 5.32 2.76
CA THR A 477 3.32 4.20 3.46
C THR A 477 3.74 4.05 4.92
N GLY A 478 4.88 4.63 5.32
CA GLY A 478 5.43 4.53 6.66
C GLY A 478 6.00 3.15 6.99
N GLU A 479 6.76 2.58 6.05
CA GLU A 479 7.39 1.27 6.21
C GLU A 479 8.89 1.34 5.91
N LEU A 480 9.71 0.68 6.71
CA LEU A 480 11.12 0.43 6.41
C LEU A 480 11.35 -1.07 6.25
N ILE A 481 12.02 -1.46 5.17
CA ILE A 481 12.40 -2.85 4.93
C ILE A 481 13.90 -2.92 4.67
N ALA A 482 14.61 -3.74 5.43
CA ALA A 482 16.06 -3.95 5.36
C ALA A 482 16.39 -5.44 5.17
N ASN A 483 17.39 -5.73 4.34
CA ASN A 483 17.78 -7.08 3.94
C ASN A 483 19.29 -7.26 4.05
N SER A 484 19.75 -8.40 4.56
CA SER A 484 21.19 -8.70 4.66
C SER A 484 21.80 -9.14 3.33
N ASP A 485 21.04 -9.89 2.51
CA ASP A 485 21.53 -10.48 1.25
C ASP A 485 20.41 -10.65 0.22
N LEU A 486 20.12 -9.60 -0.55
CA LEU A 486 19.14 -9.65 -1.64
C LEU A 486 19.59 -10.50 -2.84
N LYS A 487 20.90 -10.78 -2.98
CA LYS A 487 21.44 -11.59 -4.07
C LYS A 487 21.26 -13.09 -3.80
N ASN A 488 21.25 -13.49 -2.52
CA ASN A 488 21.00 -14.85 -2.11
C ASN A 488 19.89 -14.93 -1.05
N LEU A 489 18.64 -15.03 -1.52
CA LEU A 489 17.45 -15.11 -0.67
C LEU A 489 17.48 -16.27 0.34
N LYS A 490 18.26 -17.34 0.10
CA LYS A 490 18.40 -18.48 1.02
C LYS A 490 19.24 -18.15 2.26
N ASN A 491 19.97 -17.04 2.27
CA ASN A 491 20.72 -16.54 3.43
C ASN A 491 20.26 -15.14 3.86
N ASN A 492 19.18 -14.63 3.28
CA ASN A 492 18.67 -13.30 3.59
C ASN A 492 17.95 -13.30 4.95
N LEU A 493 18.37 -12.40 5.84
CA LEU A 493 17.59 -11.93 6.97
C LEU A 493 16.92 -10.62 6.56
N SER A 494 15.60 -10.61 6.60
CA SER A 494 14.77 -9.46 6.25
C SER A 494 14.10 -8.91 7.50
N LEU A 495 14.31 -7.62 7.76
CA LEU A 495 13.61 -6.84 8.76
C LEU A 495 12.58 -5.95 8.05
N SER A 496 11.35 -5.97 8.55
CA SER A 496 10.29 -5.04 8.16
C SER A 496 9.78 -4.31 9.40
N PHE A 497 9.55 -3.01 9.28
CA PHE A 497 9.10 -2.13 10.37
C PHE A 497 8.04 -1.18 9.86
N ARG A 498 6.93 -1.01 10.60
CA ARG A 498 5.82 -0.12 10.23
C ARG A 498 5.53 0.90 11.31
N SER A 499 5.47 2.16 10.92
CA SER A 499 4.86 3.25 11.69
C SER A 499 4.30 4.26 10.69
N SER A 500 2.99 4.20 10.48
CA SER A 500 2.33 4.66 9.26
C SER A 500 1.30 5.77 9.51
N THR A 501 1.34 6.80 8.68
CA THR A 501 0.39 7.91 8.67
C THR A 501 -1.01 7.50 8.25
N PHE A 502 -1.15 6.34 7.61
CA PHE A 502 -2.43 5.75 7.22
C PHE A 502 -3.21 5.13 8.40
N GLY A 503 -2.57 5.01 9.57
CA GLY A 503 -3.17 4.44 10.77
C GLY A 503 -3.68 3.02 10.54
N SER A 504 -4.86 2.75 11.07
CA SER A 504 -5.61 1.50 10.88
C SER A 504 -7.06 1.85 10.52
N GLY A 505 -7.69 1.27 9.50
CA GLY A 505 -9.07 1.70 9.20
C GLY A 505 -9.80 0.90 8.15
N ASN A 506 -9.06 0.25 7.26
CA ASN A 506 -9.58 -0.73 6.33
C ASN A 506 -8.72 -2.01 6.42
N HIS A 507 -8.02 -2.44 5.37
CA HIS A 507 -7.16 -3.64 5.41
C HIS A 507 -5.83 -3.46 6.15
N THR A 508 -5.48 -2.24 6.53
CA THR A 508 -4.40 -1.91 7.47
C THR A 508 -4.69 -2.44 8.89
N HIS A 509 -3.66 -2.88 9.60
CA HIS A 509 -3.77 -3.35 10.99
C HIS A 509 -3.34 -2.29 12.01
N SER A 510 -3.64 -2.55 13.29
CA SER A 510 -3.33 -1.68 14.42
C SER A 510 -1.96 -2.02 15.00
N ASN A 511 -0.95 -1.87 14.14
CA ASN A 511 0.41 -2.36 14.34
C ASN A 511 1.47 -1.26 14.09
N GLN A 512 1.18 -0.04 14.55
CA GLN A 512 2.19 1.03 14.58
C GLN A 512 3.35 0.63 15.51
N ASN A 513 4.57 0.98 15.09
CA ASN A 513 5.84 0.55 15.68
C ASN A 513 6.03 -0.99 15.74
N ALA A 514 5.30 -1.77 14.94
CA ALA A 514 5.52 -3.22 14.85
C ALA A 514 6.66 -3.57 13.88
N PHE A 515 7.33 -4.69 14.15
CA PHE A 515 8.35 -5.25 13.26
C PHE A 515 8.08 -6.72 12.93
N ASN A 516 8.63 -7.20 11.81
CA ASN A 516 8.70 -8.63 11.50
C ASN A 516 10.10 -8.99 10.99
N LEU A 517 10.55 -10.20 11.31
CA LEU A 517 11.81 -10.79 10.91
C LEU A 517 11.57 -12.08 10.12
N HIS A 518 12.16 -12.17 8.93
CA HIS A 518 12.20 -13.40 8.14
C HIS A 518 13.64 -13.80 7.86
N TYR A 519 13.98 -15.06 8.09
CA TYR A 519 15.27 -15.62 7.71
C TYR A 519 15.06 -16.72 6.67
N ARG A 520 15.80 -16.65 5.56
CA ARG A 520 15.63 -17.57 4.41
C ARG A 520 14.21 -17.59 3.85
N GLY A 521 13.52 -16.45 3.99
CA GLY A 521 12.12 -16.29 3.60
C GLY A 521 11.09 -16.92 4.54
N LYS A 522 11.50 -17.40 5.73
CA LYS A 522 10.65 -18.04 6.75
C LYS A 522 10.50 -17.16 7.97
N ALA A 523 9.36 -17.23 8.65
CA ALA A 523 9.09 -16.44 9.85
C ALA A 523 10.06 -16.75 11.00
N VAL A 524 10.73 -15.72 11.53
CA VAL A 524 11.48 -15.78 12.78
C VAL A 524 10.60 -15.20 13.89
N TYR A 525 10.37 -13.88 13.84
CA TYR A 525 9.40 -13.19 14.67
C TYR A 525 8.45 -12.40 13.78
N ARG A 526 7.16 -12.68 13.83
CA ARG A 526 6.18 -12.13 12.86
C ARG A 526 4.83 -11.93 13.52
N SER A 527 4.04 -10.98 13.02
CA SER A 527 2.62 -10.89 13.30
C SER A 527 1.90 -12.23 13.05
N ILE A 528 0.93 -12.55 13.91
CA ILE A 528 0.28 -13.88 14.01
C ILE A 528 -1.19 -13.87 13.67
N GLY A 529 -1.76 -15.07 13.51
CA GLY A 529 -3.16 -15.31 13.23
C GLY A 529 -3.47 -15.50 11.75
N PHE A 530 -4.73 -15.81 11.46
CA PHE A 530 -5.16 -16.26 10.13
C PHE A 530 -6.32 -15.42 9.60
N TYR A 531 -6.20 -14.96 8.35
CA TYR A 531 -7.23 -14.16 7.72
C TYR A 531 -8.36 -15.05 7.16
N SER A 532 -9.37 -15.31 7.98
CA SER A 532 -10.58 -16.07 7.63
C SER A 532 -11.71 -15.16 7.13
N ASN A 533 -11.99 -14.07 7.83
CA ASN A 533 -13.05 -13.13 7.51
C ASN A 533 -12.62 -11.71 7.89
N TYR A 534 -13.15 -10.70 7.21
CA TYR A 534 -12.83 -9.29 7.45
C TYR A 534 -13.15 -8.82 8.87
N SER A 535 -14.16 -9.41 9.54
CA SER A 535 -14.62 -8.95 10.84
C SER A 535 -15.24 -10.03 11.72
N ASP A 536 -14.77 -11.27 11.61
CA ASP A 536 -15.06 -12.26 12.63
C ASP A 536 -14.33 -11.93 13.94
N LYS A 537 -14.63 -12.67 15.01
CA LYS A 537 -14.02 -12.44 16.33
C LYS A 537 -12.49 -12.56 16.28
N HIS A 538 -11.95 -13.55 15.57
CA HIS A 538 -10.51 -13.73 15.42
C HIS A 538 -9.85 -12.51 14.76
N ASN A 539 -10.42 -12.01 13.66
CA ASN A 539 -9.89 -10.84 12.98
C ASN A 539 -9.85 -9.62 13.91
N LEU A 540 -10.97 -9.34 14.59
CA LEU A 540 -11.13 -8.16 15.44
C LEU A 540 -10.29 -8.22 16.72
N LEU A 541 -10.10 -9.41 17.29
CA LEU A 541 -9.45 -9.57 18.59
C LEU A 541 -7.99 -9.98 18.48
N ASN A 542 -7.58 -10.78 17.49
CA ASN A 542 -6.21 -11.29 17.43
C ASN A 542 -5.42 -10.79 16.23
N TYR A 543 -6.01 -10.83 15.04
CA TYR A 543 -5.27 -10.61 13.80
C TYR A 543 -4.99 -9.14 13.48
N ARG A 544 -6.04 -8.28 13.55
CA ARG A 544 -5.93 -6.83 13.30
C ARG A 544 -5.50 -6.05 14.53
N ASN A 545 -5.79 -6.60 15.71
CA ASN A 545 -5.55 -5.95 16.99
C ASN A 545 -4.05 -5.97 17.31
N THR A 546 -3.58 -4.93 17.98
CA THR A 546 -2.19 -4.76 18.43
C THR A 546 -1.59 -5.99 19.10
N ARG A 547 -2.42 -6.81 19.78
CA ARG A 547 -1.96 -8.04 20.44
C ARG A 547 -1.41 -9.12 19.53
N GLY A 548 -1.68 -9.08 18.23
CA GLY A 548 -1.16 -10.03 17.24
C GLY A 548 0.15 -9.58 16.58
N HIS A 549 0.78 -8.51 17.09
CA HIS A 549 1.92 -7.88 16.43
C HIS A 549 3.09 -7.63 17.41
N ASN A 550 4.33 -7.67 16.89
CA ASN A 550 5.54 -7.43 17.68
C ASN A 550 5.71 -5.94 18.04
N THR A 551 4.88 -5.44 18.95
CA THR A 551 4.81 -4.05 19.40
C THR A 551 4.46 -4.00 20.90
N LEU A 552 3.77 -2.97 21.37
CA LEU A 552 3.39 -2.79 22.77
C LEU A 552 1.87 -2.68 22.96
N MET A 553 1.37 -3.11 24.11
CA MET A 553 0.05 -2.72 24.63
C MET A 553 0.23 -1.98 25.96
N ILE A 554 -0.74 -1.11 26.28
CA ILE A 554 -0.72 -0.28 27.49
C ILE A 554 -1.89 -0.70 28.38
N ASP A 555 -1.62 -1.25 29.56
CA ASP A 555 -2.64 -1.86 30.43
C ASP A 555 -3.51 -2.91 29.71
N GLY A 556 -2.92 -3.71 28.81
CA GLY A 556 -3.63 -4.67 27.98
C GLY A 556 -4.49 -4.03 26.87
N ILE A 557 -4.35 -2.74 26.60
CA ILE A 557 -5.08 -2.01 25.56
C ILE A 557 -4.20 -1.80 24.32
N GLY A 558 -4.75 -2.12 23.16
CA GLY A 558 -4.13 -1.91 21.86
C GLY A 558 -4.44 -0.54 21.26
N GLN A 559 -3.87 -0.32 20.08
CA GLN A 559 -4.14 0.82 19.22
C GLN A 559 -5.58 0.74 18.67
N ALA A 560 -6.20 1.89 18.43
CA ALA A 560 -7.59 1.94 17.96
C ALA A 560 -7.70 1.65 16.47
N PHE A 561 -8.87 1.21 16.00
CA PHE A 561 -9.16 1.00 14.58
C PHE A 561 -9.61 2.32 13.95
N SER A 562 -8.65 3.20 13.67
CA SER A 562 -8.88 4.53 13.12
C SER A 562 -7.70 5.07 12.29
N PRO A 563 -7.90 5.74 11.15
CA PRO A 563 -6.81 6.48 10.49
C PRO A 563 -6.21 7.58 11.37
N GLN A 564 -6.92 8.00 12.42
CA GLN A 564 -6.39 8.91 13.43
C GLN A 564 -5.46 8.21 14.43
N ALA A 565 -5.52 6.88 14.52
CA ALA A 565 -4.59 6.05 15.28
C ALA A 565 -3.32 5.78 14.45
N TYR A 566 -2.65 6.87 14.05
CA TYR A 566 -1.49 6.83 13.17
C TYR A 566 -0.17 6.73 13.93
N GLY A 567 0.83 6.21 13.24
CA GLY A 567 2.24 6.37 13.58
C GLY A 567 2.97 7.15 12.50
N LYS A 568 4.29 7.28 12.63
CA LYS A 568 5.16 7.82 11.57
C LYS A 568 6.59 7.34 11.79
N ILE A 569 7.29 7.02 10.72
CA ILE A 569 8.76 6.96 10.74
C ILE A 569 9.25 8.40 10.61
N THR A 570 10.02 8.88 11.58
CA THR A 570 10.55 10.25 11.59
C THR A 570 11.94 10.35 10.99
N HIS A 571 12.74 9.30 11.15
CA HIS A 571 14.10 9.20 10.64
C HIS A 571 14.37 7.78 10.17
N ALA A 572 15.21 7.63 9.14
CA ALA A 572 15.72 6.34 8.70
C ALA A 572 17.07 6.46 8.00
N PHE A 573 17.91 5.44 8.13
CA PHE A 573 19.20 5.33 7.44
C PHE A 573 19.34 4.00 6.71
N ASN A 574 20.06 4.03 5.58
CA ASN A 574 20.50 2.87 4.81
C ASN A 574 22.03 2.99 4.62
N GLY A 575 22.77 2.61 5.66
CA GLY A 575 24.23 2.50 5.59
C GLY A 575 24.66 1.08 5.21
N LYS A 576 25.95 0.90 4.91
CA LYS A 576 26.51 -0.41 4.55
C LYS A 576 26.48 -1.40 5.72
N HIS A 577 26.74 -0.92 6.94
CA HIS A 577 26.86 -1.73 8.15
C HIS A 577 25.63 -1.60 9.06
N ILE A 578 24.88 -0.49 8.98
CA ILE A 578 23.64 -0.27 9.76
C ILE A 578 22.49 0.21 8.88
N ALA A 579 21.32 -0.42 9.01
CA ALA A 579 20.04 0.20 8.69
C ALA A 579 19.31 0.62 9.97
N TYR A 580 18.55 1.72 9.92
CA TYR A 580 17.88 2.28 11.10
C TYR A 580 16.52 2.90 10.75
N ALA A 581 15.57 2.81 11.67
CA ALA A 581 14.36 3.62 11.69
C ALA A 581 14.02 4.13 13.11
N LEU A 582 13.43 5.33 13.18
CA LEU A 582 12.74 5.87 14.35
C LEU A 582 11.24 5.96 14.10
N GLY A 583 10.46 5.07 14.71
CA GLY A 583 9.00 5.15 14.68
C GLY A 583 8.43 5.89 15.88
N ASP A 584 7.43 6.72 15.65
CA ASP A 584 6.63 7.40 16.67
C ASP A 584 5.17 6.94 16.55
N ALA A 585 4.69 6.21 17.55
CA ALA A 585 3.33 5.69 17.64
C ALA A 585 2.56 6.32 18.81
N SER A 586 2.98 7.50 19.28
CA SER A 586 2.37 8.18 20.43
C SER A 586 0.89 8.51 20.21
N ASN A 587 0.49 8.73 18.94
CA ASN A 587 -0.89 9.01 18.55
C ASN A 587 -1.73 7.77 18.16
N ALA A 588 -1.15 6.57 18.23
CA ALA A 588 -1.81 5.34 17.78
C ALA A 588 -2.83 4.77 18.79
N TYR A 589 -2.76 5.16 20.06
CA TYR A 589 -3.67 4.71 21.12
C TYR A 589 -4.74 5.78 21.33
N ARG A 590 -5.99 5.39 21.19
CA ARG A 590 -7.14 6.30 21.24
C ARG A 590 -8.23 5.68 22.09
N ASP A 591 -9.05 6.54 22.67
CA ASP A 591 -10.17 6.14 23.51
C ASP A 591 -11.14 5.20 22.79
N THR A 592 -11.36 5.44 21.49
CA THR A 592 -12.30 4.67 20.66
C THR A 592 -11.79 4.48 19.24
N SER A 593 -12.25 3.39 18.62
CA SER A 593 -12.19 3.13 17.18
C SER A 593 -13.36 3.84 16.49
N ASP A 594 -13.15 5.10 16.11
CA ASP A 594 -14.20 6.07 15.78
C ASP A 594 -14.86 5.92 14.40
N VAL A 595 -14.35 5.04 13.55
CA VAL A 595 -14.98 4.75 12.25
C VAL A 595 -16.26 3.95 12.49
N HIS A 596 -17.41 4.51 12.09
CA HIS A 596 -18.75 3.91 12.30
C HIS A 596 -18.86 2.45 11.85
N MET A 597 -18.17 2.09 10.75
CA MET A 597 -18.09 0.72 10.27
C MET A 597 -17.56 -0.26 11.35
N TRP A 598 -16.54 0.13 12.11
CA TRP A 598 -15.95 -0.74 13.14
C TRP A 598 -16.87 -0.91 14.34
N HIS A 599 -17.54 0.16 14.78
CA HIS A 599 -18.58 0.04 15.82
C HIS A 599 -19.62 -1.02 15.45
N LYS A 600 -20.16 -0.96 14.23
CA LYS A 600 -21.15 -1.93 13.73
C LYS A 600 -20.58 -3.34 13.64
N LYS A 601 -19.38 -3.51 13.08
CA LYS A 601 -18.75 -4.83 12.90
C LYS A 601 -18.41 -5.50 14.24
N ILE A 602 -17.91 -4.74 15.21
CA ILE A 602 -17.65 -5.21 16.57
C ILE A 602 -18.96 -5.65 17.25
N SER A 603 -20.01 -4.83 17.21
CA SER A 603 -21.29 -5.19 17.83
C SER A 603 -21.96 -6.40 17.18
N GLN A 604 -21.80 -6.59 15.87
CA GLN A 604 -22.33 -7.75 15.15
C GLN A 604 -21.71 -9.08 15.61
N GLN A 605 -20.51 -9.04 16.17
CA GLN A 605 -19.86 -10.21 16.77
C GLN A 605 -20.21 -10.40 18.26
N GLY A 606 -21.13 -9.60 18.81
CA GLY A 606 -21.45 -9.61 20.24
C GLY A 606 -20.32 -9.07 21.12
N LEU A 607 -19.41 -8.27 20.54
CA LEU A 607 -18.29 -7.64 21.23
C LEU A 607 -18.61 -6.16 21.53
N CYS A 608 -17.86 -5.57 22.45
CA CYS A 608 -17.87 -4.14 22.72
C CYS A 608 -16.43 -3.60 22.75
N GLN A 609 -16.26 -2.29 22.56
CA GLN A 609 -14.97 -1.61 22.69
C GLN A 609 -14.64 -1.44 24.18
N SER A 610 -14.26 -2.53 24.84
CA SER A 610 -13.92 -2.60 26.27
C SER A 610 -12.45 -2.95 26.48
N ARG A 611 -11.96 -2.68 27.70
CA ARG A 611 -10.59 -3.05 28.11
C ARG A 611 -10.34 -4.56 28.00
N GLU A 612 -11.33 -5.38 28.34
CA GLU A 612 -11.28 -6.85 28.21
C GLU A 612 -11.02 -7.27 26.75
N ASN A 613 -11.68 -6.61 25.80
CA ASN A 613 -11.46 -6.84 24.38
C ASN A 613 -10.24 -6.08 23.83
N GLY A 614 -9.42 -5.47 24.70
CA GLY A 614 -8.19 -4.74 24.36
C GLY A 614 -8.41 -3.39 23.67
N PHE A 615 -9.53 -2.72 23.94
CA PHE A 615 -9.86 -1.38 23.48
C PHE A 615 -10.01 -0.41 24.65
N GLY A 616 -9.74 0.88 24.42
CA GLY A 616 -10.08 1.94 25.36
C GLY A 616 -9.02 3.02 25.50
N ALA A 617 -9.28 3.95 26.41
CA ALA A 617 -8.38 5.06 26.70
C ALA A 617 -7.09 4.59 27.39
N THR A 618 -5.95 5.10 26.92
CA THR A 618 -4.64 4.93 27.55
C THR A 618 -4.09 6.30 27.95
N PRO A 619 -3.29 6.40 29.03
CA PRO A 619 -2.62 7.63 29.42
C PRO A 619 -1.31 7.87 28.65
N LEU A 620 -1.10 7.21 27.51
CA LEU A 620 0.15 7.25 26.75
C LEU A 620 0.47 8.69 26.32
N LYS A 621 1.75 9.06 26.40
CA LYS A 621 2.29 10.36 25.98
C LYS A 621 3.41 10.22 24.97
N ASN A 622 4.25 9.21 25.13
CA ASN A 622 5.38 8.96 24.25
C ASN A 622 5.50 7.47 23.96
N PHE A 623 5.61 7.13 22.68
CA PHE A 623 6.06 5.82 22.23
C PHE A 623 6.97 6.00 21.01
N LYS A 624 8.26 6.19 21.29
CA LYS A 624 9.31 6.19 20.28
C LYS A 624 10.02 4.83 20.28
N ARG A 625 10.15 4.23 19.10
CA ARG A 625 10.89 2.98 18.88
C ARG A 625 12.03 3.22 17.90
N HIS A 626 13.25 3.04 18.39
CA HIS A 626 14.43 2.92 17.57
C HIS A 626 14.60 1.45 17.19
N ILE A 627 14.76 1.18 15.90
CA ILE A 627 15.06 -0.17 15.43
C ILE A 627 16.25 -0.13 14.46
N LEU A 628 17.24 -0.96 14.73
CA LEU A 628 18.47 -1.05 13.95
C LEU A 628 18.67 -2.47 13.46
N PHE A 629 19.13 -2.60 12.23
CA PHE A 629 19.71 -3.82 11.69
C PHE A 629 21.22 -3.63 11.58
N LEU A 630 21.96 -4.26 12.49
CA LEU A 630 23.41 -4.36 12.41
C LEU A 630 23.73 -5.57 11.53
N TYR A 631 24.26 -5.31 10.34
CA TYR A 631 24.46 -6.37 9.36
C TYR A 631 25.54 -7.38 9.81
N PRO A 632 25.39 -8.67 9.47
CA PRO A 632 24.30 -9.24 8.67
C PRO A 632 23.11 -9.81 9.48
N ASP A 633 23.18 -9.88 10.81
CA ASP A 633 22.36 -10.83 11.58
C ASP A 633 21.89 -10.37 12.97
N ILE A 634 22.14 -9.11 13.36
CA ILE A 634 21.76 -8.58 14.69
C ILE A 634 20.73 -7.45 14.55
N ILE A 635 19.65 -7.53 15.33
CA ILE A 635 18.62 -6.48 15.44
C ILE A 635 18.71 -5.85 16.83
N VAL A 636 18.70 -4.52 16.89
CA VAL A 636 18.65 -3.76 18.16
C VAL A 636 17.39 -2.93 18.18
N ILE A 637 16.59 -3.06 19.24
CA ILE A 637 15.37 -2.29 19.47
C ILE A 637 15.53 -1.51 20.77
N TYR A 638 15.27 -0.21 20.74
CA TYR A 638 15.26 0.65 21.91
C TYR A 638 13.96 1.44 21.96
N ASP A 639 13.12 1.13 22.95
CA ASP A 639 11.84 1.78 23.20
C ASP A 639 11.99 2.85 24.28
N ASP A 640 11.52 4.07 23.99
CA ASP A 640 11.41 5.18 24.94
C ASP A 640 9.92 5.51 25.15
N LEU A 641 9.45 5.29 26.38
CA LEU A 641 8.03 5.18 26.71
C LEU A 641 7.67 6.11 27.86
N GLU A 642 6.57 6.85 27.72
CA GLU A 642 6.03 7.71 28.77
C GLU A 642 4.49 7.74 28.77
N ALA A 643 3.91 7.76 29.96
CA ALA A 643 2.50 7.88 30.23
C ALA A 643 2.26 8.87 31.38
N SER A 644 1.09 9.53 31.39
CA SER A 644 0.74 10.52 32.42
C SER A 644 0.47 9.91 33.81
N LYS A 645 0.20 8.60 33.87
CA LYS A 645 0.06 7.80 35.10
C LYS A 645 0.79 6.47 34.94
N ALA A 646 1.04 5.79 36.06
CA ALA A 646 1.66 4.48 36.04
C ALA A 646 0.76 3.48 35.30
N VAL A 647 1.38 2.70 34.41
CA VAL A 647 0.72 1.68 33.58
C VAL A 647 1.52 0.40 33.61
N THR A 648 0.92 -0.67 33.08
CA THR A 648 1.65 -1.86 32.64
C THR A 648 2.03 -1.71 31.17
N TRP A 649 3.31 -1.87 30.86
CA TRP A 649 3.80 -1.94 29.49
C TRP A 649 3.89 -3.42 29.09
N ASN A 650 3.04 -3.86 28.17
CA ASN A 650 3.01 -5.23 27.66
C ASN A 650 3.80 -5.28 26.35
N TRP A 651 5.08 -5.65 26.41
CA TRP A 651 5.92 -5.78 25.22
C TRP A 651 5.72 -7.16 24.58
N LEU A 652 5.42 -7.20 23.28
CA LEU A 652 4.94 -8.39 22.58
C LEU A 652 5.97 -8.92 21.60
N LEU A 653 6.12 -10.24 21.57
CA LEU A 653 6.93 -10.95 20.58
C LEU A 653 6.27 -12.27 20.21
N HIS A 654 6.19 -12.56 18.92
CA HIS A 654 5.52 -13.75 18.41
C HIS A 654 6.42 -14.57 17.51
N SER A 655 6.32 -15.89 17.61
CA SER A 655 7.19 -16.85 16.93
C SER A 655 6.38 -18.06 16.44
N PRO A 656 6.73 -18.68 15.30
CA PRO A 656 6.10 -19.93 14.87
C PRO A 656 6.46 -21.13 15.77
N VAL A 657 7.47 -20.99 16.64
CA VAL A 657 7.91 -22.04 17.59
C VAL A 657 7.96 -21.51 19.01
N LYS A 658 7.82 -22.43 19.98
CA LYS A 658 7.83 -22.12 21.41
C LYS A 658 9.15 -21.45 21.84
N PHE A 659 9.06 -20.51 22.78
CA PHE A 659 10.23 -19.89 23.40
C PHE A 659 10.78 -20.78 24.52
N ASP A 660 12.08 -21.00 24.51
CA ASP A 660 12.82 -21.37 25.71
C ASP A 660 13.23 -20.09 26.45
N ILE A 661 12.81 -19.98 27.71
CA ILE A 661 12.88 -18.74 28.49
C ILE A 661 13.83 -18.96 29.67
N ASP A 662 14.95 -18.27 29.67
CA ASP A 662 15.93 -18.25 30.75
C ASP A 662 16.16 -16.81 31.21
N GLY A 663 15.47 -16.41 32.29
CA GLY A 663 15.50 -15.04 32.80
C GLY A 663 15.03 -14.04 31.74
N ASN A 664 15.97 -13.25 31.21
CA ASN A 664 15.72 -12.25 30.17
C ASN A 664 16.08 -12.71 28.75
N LYS A 665 16.58 -13.95 28.61
CA LYS A 665 16.99 -14.56 27.33
C LYS A 665 15.89 -15.46 26.79
N LEU A 666 15.55 -15.24 25.52
CA LEU A 666 14.44 -15.87 24.81
C LEU A 666 14.99 -16.59 23.58
N THR A 667 15.02 -17.92 23.60
CA THR A 667 15.58 -18.73 22.51
C THR A 667 14.47 -19.43 21.74
N THR A 668 14.49 -19.33 20.41
CA THR A 668 13.57 -20.04 19.51
C THR A 668 14.37 -20.82 18.47
N LEU A 669 14.37 -22.15 18.58
CA LEU A 669 15.03 -23.05 17.64
C LEU A 669 14.01 -23.62 16.64
N ASN A 670 14.14 -23.25 15.37
CA ASN A 670 13.36 -23.84 14.28
C ASN A 670 14.19 -24.90 13.57
N GLN A 671 14.07 -26.16 14.03
CA GLN A 671 14.80 -27.28 13.45
C GLN A 671 14.40 -27.56 12.00
N LYS A 672 13.11 -27.39 11.67
CA LYS A 672 12.56 -27.65 10.32
C LYS A 672 13.14 -26.69 9.28
N GLU A 673 13.27 -25.41 9.63
CA GLU A 673 13.77 -24.36 8.74
C GLU A 673 15.27 -24.05 8.95
N TYR A 674 15.93 -24.79 9.85
CA TYR A 674 17.38 -24.77 10.12
C TYR A 674 17.94 -23.43 10.63
N PHE A 675 17.26 -22.79 11.58
CA PHE A 675 17.78 -21.58 12.21
C PHE A 675 17.39 -21.47 13.69
N CYS A 676 18.11 -20.63 14.41
CA CYS A 676 17.83 -20.22 15.78
C CYS A 676 17.80 -18.70 15.86
N ALA A 677 16.95 -18.18 16.74
CA ALA A 677 16.97 -16.78 17.14
C ALA A 677 17.03 -16.67 18.66
N VAL A 678 17.86 -15.76 19.13
CA VAL A 678 18.04 -15.45 20.55
C VAL A 678 17.75 -13.97 20.75
N ALA A 679 16.74 -13.65 21.56
CA ALA A 679 16.41 -12.29 21.96
C ALA A 679 16.69 -12.08 23.45
N GLU A 680 17.40 -11.03 23.81
CA GLU A 680 17.61 -10.64 25.21
C GLU A 680 17.01 -9.26 25.48
N ILE A 681 16.23 -9.16 26.57
CA ILE A 681 15.51 -7.95 26.93
C ILE A 681 16.15 -7.31 28.18
N PHE A 682 16.37 -6.00 28.16
CA PHE A 682 16.98 -5.24 29.25
C PHE A 682 16.15 -4.01 29.59
N SER A 683 15.90 -3.80 30.87
CA SER A 683 15.23 -2.62 31.40
C SER A 683 15.60 -2.41 32.88
N ASN A 684 15.52 -1.16 33.34
CA ASN A 684 15.58 -0.87 34.78
C ASN A 684 14.22 -1.07 35.48
N THR A 685 13.14 -1.30 34.71
CA THR A 685 11.84 -1.68 35.25
C THR A 685 11.75 -3.21 35.29
N PRO A 686 11.39 -3.82 36.44
CA PRO A 686 11.19 -5.27 36.51
C PRO A 686 10.08 -5.74 35.55
N CYS A 687 10.26 -6.92 34.96
CA CYS A 687 9.24 -7.56 34.12
C CYS A 687 8.98 -9.01 34.51
N THR A 688 7.75 -9.46 34.27
CA THR A 688 7.40 -10.87 34.22
C THR A 688 7.15 -11.29 32.77
N ILE A 689 7.77 -12.39 32.35
CA ILE A 689 7.65 -12.91 30.99
C ILE A 689 6.72 -14.11 30.99
N GLU A 690 5.71 -14.09 30.11
CA GLU A 690 4.73 -15.15 29.94
C GLU A 690 4.59 -15.49 28.46
N GLN A 691 4.22 -16.72 28.13
CA GLN A 691 3.94 -17.13 26.75
C GLN A 691 2.71 -18.03 26.66
N THR A 692 2.06 -18.02 25.50
CA THR A 692 0.87 -18.83 25.20
C THR A 692 0.82 -19.20 23.72
N ASP A 693 0.18 -20.34 23.39
CA ASP A 693 -0.15 -20.77 22.04
C ASP A 693 -1.65 -20.57 21.71
N LYS A 694 -2.37 -19.81 22.55
CA LYS A 694 -3.82 -19.58 22.45
C LYS A 694 -4.13 -18.19 21.94
N TYR A 695 -5.15 -18.10 21.08
CA TYR A 695 -5.78 -16.85 20.70
C TYR A 695 -6.84 -16.43 21.73
N VAL A 696 -7.23 -15.15 21.70
CA VAL A 696 -8.36 -14.65 22.52
C VAL A 696 -9.67 -15.13 21.89
N ALA A 697 -9.73 -15.14 20.56
CA ALA A 697 -10.73 -15.85 19.79
C ALA A 697 -10.03 -16.70 18.73
N ASP A 698 -10.32 -18.00 18.72
CA ASP A 698 -9.82 -18.90 17.68
C ASP A 698 -10.42 -18.55 16.30
N PHE A 699 -9.67 -18.83 15.24
CA PHE A 699 -10.11 -18.67 13.86
C PHE A 699 -11.01 -19.82 13.42
N ASP A 700 -11.85 -19.56 12.42
CA ASP A 700 -12.72 -20.58 11.83
C ASP A 700 -11.93 -21.48 10.88
N THR A 701 -11.67 -22.72 11.30
CA THR A 701 -10.94 -23.72 10.52
C THR A 701 -11.75 -24.24 9.33
N THR A 702 -13.05 -24.00 9.23
CA THR A 702 -13.85 -24.41 8.06
C THR A 702 -13.47 -23.63 6.80
N HIS A 703 -12.78 -22.51 6.94
CA HIS A 703 -12.25 -21.72 5.83
C HIS A 703 -10.93 -22.27 5.25
N ALA A 704 -10.42 -23.38 5.80
CA ALA A 704 -9.23 -24.13 5.36
C ALA A 704 -9.38 -24.84 3.99
N GLN A 705 -9.80 -24.11 2.96
CA GLN A 705 -10.15 -24.72 1.67
C GLN A 705 -8.94 -24.90 0.74
N ARG A 706 -7.75 -24.41 1.11
CA ARG A 706 -6.58 -24.35 0.21
C ARG A 706 -5.33 -25.00 0.80
N GLY A 707 -5.47 -25.75 1.89
CA GLY A 707 -4.35 -26.42 2.57
C GLY A 707 -3.55 -25.47 3.45
N GLU A 708 -4.21 -24.47 4.03
CA GLU A 708 -3.63 -23.55 5.00
C GLU A 708 -3.00 -24.31 6.20
N ASP A 709 -1.80 -23.89 6.60
CA ASP A 709 -1.08 -24.44 7.75
C ASP A 709 -1.49 -23.70 9.02
N PHE A 710 -2.36 -24.33 9.82
CA PHE A 710 -2.85 -23.80 11.09
C PHE A 710 -2.00 -24.22 12.30
N SER A 711 -0.72 -24.52 12.07
CA SER A 711 0.22 -24.73 13.16
C SER A 711 0.15 -23.57 14.14
N LYS A 712 -0.01 -23.91 15.42
CA LYS A 712 -0.15 -22.88 16.46
C LYS A 712 1.13 -22.07 16.57
N GLU A 713 0.94 -20.76 16.56
CA GLU A 713 2.00 -19.77 16.79
C GLU A 713 2.06 -19.44 18.28
N TRP A 714 3.25 -19.04 18.75
CA TRP A 714 3.50 -18.69 20.15
C TRP A 714 3.58 -17.19 20.32
N SER A 715 2.86 -16.68 21.31
CA SER A 715 2.88 -15.28 21.74
C SER A 715 3.56 -15.17 23.08
N LEU A 716 4.57 -14.32 23.17
CA LEU A 716 5.26 -13.95 24.39
C LEU A 716 4.88 -12.51 24.76
N THR A 717 4.66 -12.28 26.06
CA THR A 717 4.43 -10.96 26.63
C THR A 717 5.41 -10.72 27.78
N ALA A 718 6.25 -9.70 27.66
CA ALA A 718 7.04 -9.16 28.76
C ALA A 718 6.25 -8.01 29.43
N ASN A 719 5.82 -8.25 30.66
CA ASN A 719 4.96 -7.35 31.42
C ASN A 719 5.78 -6.48 32.38
N PHE A 720 6.04 -5.23 32.01
CA PHE A 720 6.71 -4.25 32.88
C PHE A 720 5.66 -3.50 33.68
N LYS A 721 5.61 -3.71 34.99
CA LYS A 721 4.50 -3.23 35.82
C LYS A 721 4.81 -1.90 36.51
N ASN A 722 3.75 -1.09 36.68
CA ASN A 722 3.65 0.02 37.62
C ASN A 722 4.71 1.14 37.43
N ALA A 723 4.90 1.59 36.18
CA ALA A 723 5.81 2.69 35.87
C ALA A 723 5.16 3.74 34.95
N LYS A 724 5.40 5.03 35.22
CA LYS A 724 4.98 6.14 34.34
C LYS A 724 5.81 6.25 33.08
N ALA A 725 7.07 5.84 33.15
CA ALA A 725 7.99 5.83 32.02
C ALA A 725 8.78 4.53 32.05
N ASN A 726 9.18 4.04 30.88
CA ASN A 726 10.03 2.88 30.78
C ASN A 726 10.98 3.01 29.59
N ARG A 727 12.11 2.33 29.69
CA ARG A 727 13.04 2.13 28.58
C ARG A 727 13.41 0.67 28.49
N ILE A 728 13.30 0.15 27.27
CA ILE A 728 13.49 -1.26 26.99
C ILE A 728 14.50 -1.36 25.85
N LEU A 729 15.61 -2.05 26.10
CA LEU A 729 16.55 -2.45 25.07
C LEU A 729 16.35 -3.94 24.78
N THR A 730 16.10 -4.30 23.52
CA THR A 730 16.07 -5.69 23.08
C THR A 730 17.12 -5.90 22.01
N ILE A 731 17.95 -6.92 22.17
CA ILE A 731 18.95 -7.33 21.17
C ILE A 731 18.57 -8.73 20.69
N ILE A 732 18.50 -8.90 19.37
CA ILE A 732 18.12 -10.16 18.72
C ILE A 732 19.26 -10.60 17.81
N HIS A 733 19.72 -11.83 17.96
CA HIS A 733 20.67 -12.47 17.04
C HIS A 733 19.98 -13.64 16.33
N VAL A 734 20.06 -13.69 15.00
CA VAL A 734 19.51 -14.79 14.19
C VAL A 734 20.64 -15.52 13.48
N HIS A 735 20.73 -16.83 13.65
CA HIS A 735 21.81 -17.63 13.06
C HIS A 735 21.31 -19.01 12.58
N ASN A 736 22.12 -19.69 11.78
CA ASN A 736 21.84 -21.08 11.41
C ASN A 736 21.87 -21.98 12.66
N ALA A 737 21.05 -23.03 12.67
CA ALA A 737 20.88 -23.90 13.84
C ALA A 737 22.16 -24.65 14.28
N ASP A 738 23.15 -24.79 13.40
CA ASP A 738 24.45 -25.42 13.66
C ASP A 738 25.49 -24.48 14.28
N LYS A 739 25.22 -23.17 14.27
CA LYS A 739 26.10 -22.17 14.87
C LYS A 739 25.71 -21.91 16.32
N HIS A 740 26.70 -21.51 17.12
CA HIS A 740 26.45 -21.00 18.46
C HIS A 740 26.00 -19.53 18.39
N PRO A 741 25.07 -19.10 19.26
CA PRO A 741 24.70 -17.69 19.34
C PRO A 741 25.91 -16.85 19.77
N ILE A 742 25.96 -15.60 19.31
CA ILE A 742 26.90 -14.63 19.84
C ILE A 742 26.44 -14.26 21.25
N ASN A 743 27.29 -14.45 22.25
CA ASN A 743 26.97 -14.09 23.62
C ASN A 743 26.89 -12.56 23.77
N ILE A 744 25.86 -12.09 24.46
CA ILE A 744 25.74 -10.70 24.86
C ILE A 744 26.41 -10.55 26.22
N VAL A 745 27.57 -9.88 26.23
CA VAL A 745 28.32 -9.65 27.46
C VAL A 745 27.98 -8.26 27.98
N ARG A 746 27.30 -8.19 29.13
CA ARG A 746 27.17 -6.92 29.85
C ARG A 746 28.55 -6.54 30.39
N LEU A 747 29.04 -5.38 29.95
CA LEU A 747 30.27 -4.78 30.44
C LEU A 747 29.94 -4.00 31.74
N GLU A 748 30.14 -2.69 31.74
CA GLU A 748 29.75 -1.82 32.85
C GLU A 748 28.40 -1.14 32.60
N GLY A 749 27.54 -1.09 33.63
CA GLY A 749 26.25 -0.41 33.57
C GLY A 749 25.34 -0.98 32.46
N ASN A 750 24.91 -0.11 31.55
CA ASN A 750 24.04 -0.46 30.41
C ASN A 750 24.81 -0.49 29.07
N LYS A 751 26.06 -0.97 29.12
CA LYS A 751 26.93 -1.22 27.96
C LYS A 751 27.03 -2.73 27.71
N PHE A 752 26.78 -3.13 26.47
CA PHE A 752 26.68 -4.54 26.05
C PHE A 752 27.59 -4.79 24.85
N GLN A 753 28.41 -5.84 24.91
CA GLN A 753 29.24 -6.30 23.81
C GLN A 753 28.59 -7.50 23.12
N ILE A 754 28.51 -7.46 21.79
CA ILE A 754 27.88 -8.47 20.94
C ILE A 754 28.83 -8.72 19.75
N GLY A 755 29.75 -9.68 19.91
CA GLY A 755 30.85 -9.85 18.95
C GLY A 755 31.68 -8.57 18.88
N SER A 756 31.79 -7.97 17.69
CA SER A 756 32.51 -6.70 17.47
C SER A 756 31.64 -5.45 17.61
N TRP A 757 30.37 -5.60 17.99
CA TRP A 757 29.48 -4.48 18.26
C TRP A 757 29.44 -4.16 19.75
N VAL A 758 29.37 -2.87 20.06
CA VAL A 758 29.16 -2.35 21.41
C VAL A 758 27.92 -1.49 21.40
N VAL A 759 26.94 -1.82 22.25
CA VAL A 759 25.67 -1.11 22.41
C VAL A 759 25.62 -0.50 23.80
N GLU A 760 25.49 0.82 23.87
CA GLU A 760 25.32 1.57 25.11
C GLU A 760 23.95 2.26 25.09
N ALA A 761 23.07 1.90 26.02
CA ALA A 761 21.71 2.43 26.10
C ALA A 761 21.44 3.06 27.48
N GLU A 762 20.84 4.24 27.52
CA GLU A 762 20.36 4.82 28.77
C GLU A 762 19.02 4.21 29.15
N LEU A 763 18.98 3.36 30.18
CA LEU A 763 17.77 2.68 30.67
C LEU A 763 17.13 3.36 31.89
N ASN A 764 17.80 4.35 32.49
CA ASN A 764 17.24 5.14 33.58
C ASN A 764 16.44 6.32 33.02
N VAL A 765 15.12 6.26 33.18
CA VAL A 765 14.17 7.28 32.73
C VAL A 765 14.38 8.67 33.37
N ARG A 766 15.18 8.78 34.43
CA ARG A 766 15.58 10.07 35.03
C ARG A 766 16.59 10.85 34.17
N HIS A 767 17.25 10.19 33.24
CA HIS A 767 18.18 10.79 32.29
C HIS A 767 17.54 10.89 30.91
N THR A 768 18.05 11.78 30.05
CA THR A 768 17.59 11.88 28.65
C THR A 768 17.85 10.57 27.91
N ALA A 769 16.92 10.17 27.03
CA ALA A 769 17.09 8.98 26.21
C ALA A 769 18.38 9.07 25.38
N ARG A 770 19.14 7.98 25.36
CA ARG A 770 20.44 7.91 24.69
C ARG A 770 20.69 6.50 24.21
N LEU A 771 21.16 6.38 22.97
CA LEU A 771 21.61 5.13 22.38
C LEU A 771 22.89 5.40 21.58
N GLN A 772 23.94 4.64 21.85
CA GLN A 772 25.18 4.66 21.08
C GLN A 772 25.54 3.24 20.67
N ILE A 773 25.85 3.04 19.39
CA ILE A 773 26.24 1.73 18.87
C ILE A 773 27.49 1.92 18.02
N SER A 774 28.57 1.23 18.37
CA SER A 774 29.84 1.29 17.65
C SER A 774 30.32 -0.09 17.25
N ASN A 775 31.10 -0.17 16.17
CA ASN A 775 31.82 -1.37 15.80
C ASN A 775 33.30 -1.23 16.19
N GLU A 776 33.93 -2.28 16.71
CA GLU A 776 35.35 -2.26 17.08
C GLU A 776 36.27 -2.55 15.88
N ASN A 777 35.76 -3.21 14.84
CA ASN A 777 36.55 -3.61 13.67
C ASN A 777 36.53 -2.57 12.54
N ASN A 778 35.63 -1.60 12.62
CA ASN A 778 35.49 -0.53 11.63
C ASN A 778 34.98 0.74 12.30
N ALA A 779 35.02 1.87 11.61
CA ALA A 779 34.69 3.16 12.22
C ALA A 779 33.18 3.41 12.46
N THR A 780 32.29 2.45 12.17
CA THR A 780 30.82 2.66 12.21
C THR A 780 30.36 3.10 13.59
N LEU A 781 29.57 4.17 13.64
CA LEU A 781 29.00 4.73 14.85
C LEU A 781 27.59 5.26 14.62
N PHE A 782 26.62 4.71 15.34
CA PHE A 782 25.30 5.30 15.52
C PHE A 782 25.24 6.04 16.86
N SER A 783 24.60 7.21 16.88
CA SER A 783 24.35 7.95 18.11
C SER A 783 23.00 8.65 18.11
N TYR A 784 22.31 8.61 19.24
CA TYR A 784 21.09 9.35 19.54
C TYR A 784 21.20 9.92 20.95
N GLY A 785 20.79 11.18 21.16
CA GLY A 785 20.77 11.84 22.47
C GLY A 785 22.13 12.41 22.95
N ARG A 786 23.24 12.20 22.24
CA ARG A 786 24.55 12.80 22.57
C ARG A 786 24.73 14.14 21.83
N LYS A 787 25.20 15.15 22.56
CA LYS A 787 25.51 16.47 22.00
C LYS A 787 26.79 16.47 21.17
N GLU A 788 27.80 15.74 21.62
CA GLU A 788 29.10 15.68 20.96
C GLU A 788 29.39 14.25 20.58
N ILE A 789 29.71 14.06 19.31
CA ILE A 789 29.96 12.77 18.69
C ILE A 789 31.33 12.85 18.04
N GLU A 790 32.17 11.87 18.30
CA GLU A 790 33.48 11.75 17.66
C GLU A 790 33.52 10.41 16.91
N ALA A 791 33.83 10.47 15.62
CA ALA A 791 34.00 9.30 14.77
C ALA A 791 35.14 9.56 13.80
N ASP A 792 36.11 8.63 13.73
CA ASP A 792 37.25 8.70 12.82
C ASP A 792 38.03 10.04 12.90
N GLY A 793 38.27 10.51 14.13
CA GLY A 793 38.96 11.77 14.41
C GLY A 793 38.17 13.04 14.04
N LYS A 794 36.92 12.91 13.60
CA LYS A 794 36.02 14.03 13.30
C LYS A 794 35.04 14.24 14.46
N ARG A 795 34.92 15.49 14.91
CA ARG A 795 33.95 15.90 15.93
C ARG A 795 32.72 16.52 15.27
N PHE A 796 31.55 16.09 15.73
CA PHE A 796 30.25 16.61 15.33
C PHE A 796 29.48 17.09 16.56
N ILE A 797 28.82 18.25 16.42
CA ILE A 797 27.99 18.84 17.47
C ILE A 797 26.53 18.72 17.02
N CYS A 798 25.78 17.85 17.69
CA CYS A 798 24.36 17.71 17.47
C CYS A 798 23.61 18.85 18.18
N HIS A 799 22.91 19.68 17.41
CA HIS A 799 22.14 20.81 17.92
C HIS A 799 20.77 20.39 18.46
N ASP A 800 20.23 19.26 18.01
CA ASP A 800 18.98 18.69 18.46
C ASP A 800 19.20 17.27 19.00
N LYS A 801 18.97 17.07 20.30
CA LYS A 801 19.18 15.79 20.96
C LYS A 801 18.25 14.68 20.45
N GLU A 802 17.15 15.03 19.77
CA GLU A 802 16.25 14.07 19.14
C GLU A 802 16.68 13.67 17.72
N THR A 803 17.74 14.27 17.18
CA THR A 803 18.27 13.90 15.88
C THR A 803 19.24 12.71 16.01
N PRO A 804 18.92 11.54 15.45
CA PRO A 804 19.85 10.42 15.36
C PRO A 804 20.91 10.70 14.31
N ILE A 805 22.12 10.21 14.52
CA ILE A 805 23.28 10.40 13.64
C ILE A 805 23.92 9.06 13.36
N LEU A 806 24.29 8.83 12.10
CA LEU A 806 25.02 7.65 11.67
C LEU A 806 26.29 8.04 10.92
N TYR A 807 27.44 7.66 11.46
CA TYR A 807 28.69 7.55 10.73
C TYR A 807 28.83 6.13 10.21
N ASP A 808 28.68 5.96 8.90
CA ASP A 808 28.78 4.67 8.20
C ASP A 808 29.30 4.92 6.77
N GLN A 809 29.58 3.83 6.05
CA GLN A 809 29.81 3.89 4.62
C GLN A 809 28.45 3.98 3.90
N PHE A 810 28.23 5.10 3.21
CA PHE A 810 27.12 5.29 2.28
C PHE A 810 27.70 5.23 0.87
N GLU A 811 27.18 4.29 0.06
CA GLU A 811 27.82 3.90 -1.20
C GLU A 811 29.27 3.45 -0.92
N ASP A 812 30.27 4.19 -1.38
CA ASP A 812 31.69 3.90 -1.15
C ASP A 812 32.38 4.93 -0.23
N LYS A 813 31.63 5.87 0.36
CA LYS A 813 32.19 6.95 1.18
C LYS A 813 31.79 6.84 2.64
N TRP A 814 32.75 7.03 3.54
CA TRP A 814 32.50 7.20 4.96
C TRP A 814 32.01 8.62 5.23
N GLU A 815 30.76 8.74 5.66
CA GLU A 815 30.08 10.02 5.88
C GLU A 815 29.27 9.97 7.17
N MET A 816 29.08 11.14 7.77
CA MET A 816 28.15 11.32 8.88
C MET A 816 26.84 11.90 8.34
N ARG A 817 25.72 11.23 8.62
CA ARG A 817 24.37 11.64 8.21
C ARG A 817 23.42 11.79 9.37
#